data_AF-A0A8C4WHR6-F1
#
_entry.id   AF-A0A8C4WHR6-F1
#
_cell.length_a   1.000
_cell.length_b   1.000
_cell.length_c   1.000
_cell.angle_alpha   90.00
_cell.angle_beta   90.00
_cell.angle_gamma   90.00
#
_symmetry.space_group_name_H-M   'P 1'
#
loop_
_entity.id
_entity.type
_entity.pdbx_description
1 polymer ?
#
loop_
_entity_poly.entity_id
_entity_poly.type
_entity_poly.pdbx_seq_one_letter_code
_entity_poly.pdbx_strand_id
1 'polypeptide(L)'
;PWWLILCCLLAWADAAPMYGEILSPNYPQGYPNDVKESWEISVPPGYGIRLYFTHLDIEPSQDCEYDSVKILSGDQVEGLLCGRKRSKDPGSPILEEFYVPYNTLTVTFQSDFSNEERFTGFSAYYVAVDVNECMDFMEDACSHYCNNYIGGYFCSCPPEYFLHENQKTCGVNCSGNVFTELSGEISSPNYPNLYPESLICEYRVVLEPGYRVVLNIRSEDFDVEPADSEGNCPDSLTFTDGKQHFGPYCGNKFPGPPEIKTRSNILDIIFQTDKTAQKKGWKMRYFGDPIPCPQSVTPNSILDPLKDNYIFKDYVKVTCVKGYEVVTVTAFHSSCQSNGEWSNLHHKCVPVDCGLPDTIDNGRVTYRSGFEETQYEAIIHYDCEEPYYTLQTRGDGVYRCSASGKWVSEEMGTELPACVPVCGIPSTPIQEQQRIFGGTRAKPGNFPWQVLFQNPRGGGVLISDRWVLTAAHVLDDLNSKPVMYAGVTNINQRSQKEELIQLFEEEVFIHPKWAKVANPDARTNFDNDIALLRLTAPVKMGPRISPLCLPGSSPEYELEKGRLGYISGWGRTEDRNKVYHLMKAQIPVVDMAQCRSVKPIPPADSTTFHFTDNMVCAGDGTKDSCSGDSGGAYAIKDPHNDRRYYVGGLVSWGPRCGTYGLYTRVGRYRNWIMETMSQYEEAEGSHQ
;
A
#
# COMPACT_ATOMS: atom_id res chain seq x y z
N PRO A 1 -89.68 -6.94 -0.61
CA PRO A 1 -90.12 -8.36 -0.59
C PRO A 1 -89.53 -9.07 0.63
N TRP A 2 -90.22 -8.96 1.77
CA TRP A 2 -90.83 -10.14 2.40
C TRP A 2 -89.80 -11.23 2.71
N TRP A 3 -89.20 -11.15 3.90
CA TRP A 3 -89.08 -12.20 4.91
C TRP A 3 -88.12 -11.72 6.02
N LEU A 4 -88.44 -12.06 7.28
CA LEU A 4 -87.78 -11.68 8.55
C LEU A 4 -88.43 -10.54 9.36
N ILE A 5 -89.71 -10.23 9.12
CA ILE A 5 -90.63 -9.85 10.21
C ILE A 5 -91.20 -11.16 10.78
N LEU A 6 -90.36 -11.96 11.45
CA LEU A 6 -90.81 -13.19 12.12
C LEU A 6 -89.80 -13.65 13.18
N CYS A 7 -89.47 -12.77 14.14
CA CYS A 7 -88.81 -13.19 15.39
C CYS A 7 -88.97 -12.17 16.53
N CYS A 8 -90.12 -11.50 16.63
CA CYS A 8 -90.43 -10.58 17.75
C CYS A 8 -91.55 -11.10 18.66
N LEU A 9 -91.87 -12.39 18.61
CA LEU A 9 -92.78 -13.02 19.55
C LEU A 9 -92.09 -14.29 20.07
N LEU A 10 -91.82 -14.30 21.37
CA LEU A 10 -91.12 -15.32 22.19
C LEU A 10 -89.70 -14.96 22.64
N ALA A 11 -89.60 -13.86 23.40
CA ALA A 11 -88.69 -13.76 24.53
C ALA A 11 -89.30 -12.78 25.53
N TRP A 12 -90.45 -13.13 26.10
CA TRP A 12 -90.69 -12.75 27.49
C TRP A 12 -89.69 -13.58 28.29
N ALA A 13 -88.45 -13.08 28.38
CA ALA A 13 -87.57 -13.51 29.44
C ALA A 13 -88.26 -13.06 30.71
N ASP A 14 -88.72 -14.02 31.53
CA ASP A 14 -89.13 -13.76 32.89
C ASP A 14 -87.98 -13.00 33.56
N ALA A 15 -88.14 -11.69 33.71
CA ALA A 15 -87.15 -10.87 34.38
C ALA A 15 -87.07 -11.39 35.82
N ALA A 16 -85.97 -12.06 36.16
CA ALA A 16 -85.75 -12.57 37.50
C ALA A 16 -85.93 -11.41 38.50
N PRO A 17 -86.72 -11.59 39.56
CA PRO A 17 -87.08 -10.51 40.46
C PRO A 17 -85.83 -9.93 41.15
N MET A 18 -85.63 -8.62 41.03
CA MET A 18 -84.48 -7.91 41.64
C MET A 18 -84.65 -7.64 43.13
N TYR A 19 -85.87 -7.81 43.63
CA TYR A 19 -86.23 -7.78 45.03
C TYR A 19 -87.49 -8.61 45.21
N GLY A 20 -87.75 -9.05 46.44
CA GLY A 20 -88.99 -9.72 46.75
C GLY A 20 -89.19 -9.88 48.24
N GLU A 21 -90.40 -10.30 48.60
CA GLU A 21 -90.81 -10.58 49.96
C GLU A 21 -91.11 -12.06 50.09
N ILE A 22 -90.64 -12.66 51.18
CA ILE A 22 -90.86 -14.04 51.56
C ILE A 22 -91.59 -14.01 52.90
N LEU A 23 -92.77 -14.62 52.91
CA LEU A 23 -93.61 -14.71 54.08
C LEU A 23 -93.78 -16.18 54.46
N SER A 24 -93.77 -16.48 55.75
CA SER A 24 -94.22 -17.79 56.22
C SER A 24 -95.69 -18.03 55.84
N PRO A 25 -96.11 -19.30 55.68
CA PRO A 25 -97.51 -19.64 55.42
C PRO A 25 -98.46 -18.99 56.42
N ASN A 26 -99.55 -18.40 55.92
CA ASN A 26 -100.58 -17.67 56.67
C ASN A 26 -100.15 -16.36 57.37
N TYR A 27 -98.92 -15.88 57.21
CA TYR A 27 -98.47 -14.62 57.80
C TYR A 27 -99.45 -13.45 57.50
N PRO A 28 -99.87 -12.63 58.49
CA PRO A 28 -99.39 -12.54 59.87
C PRO A 28 -100.13 -13.43 60.88
N GLN A 29 -100.99 -14.36 60.43
CA GLN A 29 -101.59 -15.37 61.29
C GLN A 29 -100.59 -16.50 61.56
N GLY A 30 -100.86 -17.30 62.59
CA GLY A 30 -99.98 -18.41 62.94
C GLY A 30 -99.85 -19.44 61.81
N TYR A 31 -98.62 -19.91 61.59
CA TYR A 31 -98.33 -20.90 60.57
C TYR A 31 -98.91 -22.28 60.95
N PRO A 32 -99.23 -23.15 59.96
CA PRO A 32 -99.74 -24.49 60.22
C PRO A 32 -98.62 -25.47 60.62
N ASN A 33 -98.98 -26.54 61.33
CA ASN A 33 -98.08 -27.66 61.64
C ASN A 33 -97.81 -28.50 60.37
N ASP A 34 -96.72 -29.29 60.40
CA ASP A 34 -96.29 -30.23 59.35
C ASP A 34 -96.09 -29.60 57.96
N VAL A 35 -95.66 -28.33 57.92
CA VAL A 35 -95.42 -27.61 56.68
C VAL A 35 -93.94 -27.49 56.38
N LYS A 36 -93.60 -27.75 55.12
CA LYS A 36 -92.28 -27.48 54.57
C LYS A 36 -92.44 -26.69 53.29
N GLU A 37 -91.93 -25.47 53.29
CA GLU A 37 -91.97 -24.56 52.15
C GLU A 37 -90.56 -24.08 51.82
N SER A 38 -90.24 -24.02 50.54
CA SER A 38 -88.93 -23.62 50.06
C SER A 38 -89.07 -22.56 48.97
N TRP A 39 -88.31 -21.49 49.09
CA TRP A 39 -88.21 -20.41 48.12
C TRP A 39 -86.82 -20.43 47.49
N GLU A 40 -86.76 -20.69 46.19
CA GLU A 40 -85.56 -20.52 45.38
C GLU A 40 -85.52 -19.08 44.87
N ILE A 41 -84.62 -18.30 45.44
CA ILE A 41 -84.34 -16.93 45.04
C ILE A 41 -83.25 -17.00 43.99
N SER A 42 -83.54 -16.49 42.79
CA SER A 42 -82.55 -16.35 41.72
C SER A 42 -82.58 -14.92 41.23
N VAL A 43 -81.42 -14.28 41.23
CA VAL A 43 -81.20 -12.96 40.64
C VAL A 43 -80.34 -13.11 39.37
N PRO A 44 -80.36 -12.14 38.45
CA PRO A 44 -79.52 -12.18 37.26
C PRO A 44 -78.03 -12.37 37.60
N PRO A 45 -77.24 -13.00 36.71
CA PRO A 45 -75.79 -13.04 36.82
C PRO A 45 -75.19 -11.63 36.97
N GLY A 46 -74.10 -11.49 37.74
CA GLY A 46 -73.49 -10.20 38.10
C GLY A 46 -74.06 -9.57 39.38
N TYR A 47 -75.06 -10.21 40.01
CA TYR A 47 -75.62 -9.77 41.29
C TYR A 47 -75.47 -10.85 42.37
N GLY A 48 -75.19 -10.41 43.60
CA GLY A 48 -75.37 -11.17 44.82
C GLY A 48 -76.76 -10.92 45.43
N ILE A 49 -77.11 -11.70 46.46
CA ILE A 49 -78.39 -11.60 47.15
C ILE A 49 -78.16 -11.08 48.58
N ARG A 50 -78.79 -9.95 48.91
CA ARG A 50 -78.93 -9.48 50.29
C ARG A 50 -80.31 -9.89 50.80
N LEU A 51 -80.36 -10.81 51.76
CA LEU A 51 -81.59 -11.28 52.42
C LEU A 51 -81.64 -10.72 53.84
N TYR A 52 -82.77 -10.14 54.25
CA TYR A 52 -82.95 -9.64 55.61
C TYR A 52 -84.35 -9.88 56.16
N PHE A 53 -84.45 -10.21 57.44
CA PHE A 53 -85.70 -10.52 58.14
C PHE A 53 -86.19 -9.30 58.90
N THR A 54 -87.48 -8.98 58.80
CA THR A 54 -88.10 -7.87 59.56
C THR A 54 -89.02 -8.35 60.67
N HIS A 55 -89.54 -9.58 60.55
CA HIS A 55 -90.30 -10.26 61.58
C HIS A 55 -89.87 -11.72 61.67
N LEU A 56 -89.69 -12.23 62.89
CA LEU A 56 -89.30 -13.61 63.14
C LEU A 56 -89.83 -14.05 64.52
N ASP A 57 -90.82 -14.94 64.50
CA ASP A 57 -91.55 -15.48 65.63
C ASP A 57 -91.90 -16.93 65.30
N ILE A 58 -90.95 -17.83 65.55
CA ILE A 58 -91.00 -19.27 65.24
C ILE A 58 -90.78 -20.02 66.56
N GLU A 59 -91.32 -21.23 66.69
CA GLU A 59 -91.10 -22.08 67.86
C GLU A 59 -89.59 -22.19 68.20
N PRO A 60 -89.18 -21.87 69.44
CA PRO A 60 -87.79 -22.01 69.85
C PRO A 60 -87.47 -23.46 70.24
N SER A 61 -86.45 -24.04 69.63
CA SER A 61 -85.88 -25.32 70.07
C SER A 61 -84.35 -25.27 70.09
N GLN A 62 -83.72 -26.26 70.72
CA GLN A 62 -82.27 -26.38 70.71
C GLN A 62 -81.81 -26.64 69.26
N ASP A 63 -80.85 -25.85 68.78
CA ASP A 63 -80.32 -25.89 67.41
C ASP A 63 -81.38 -25.78 66.29
N CYS A 64 -82.57 -25.26 66.63
CA CYS A 64 -83.71 -25.14 65.71
C CYS A 64 -84.12 -26.48 65.09
N GLU A 65 -84.06 -27.58 65.86
CA GLU A 65 -84.42 -28.94 65.42
C GLU A 65 -85.92 -29.17 65.17
N TYR A 66 -86.79 -28.30 65.68
CA TYR A 66 -88.25 -28.39 65.50
C TYR A 66 -88.63 -27.49 64.33
N ASP A 67 -89.12 -26.29 64.63
CA ASP A 67 -89.44 -25.30 63.61
C ASP A 67 -88.22 -24.45 63.25
N SER A 68 -87.94 -24.27 61.96
CA SER A 68 -86.77 -23.50 61.51
C SER A 68 -86.91 -22.87 60.13
N VAL A 69 -86.14 -21.81 59.91
CA VAL A 69 -85.84 -21.24 58.59
C VAL A 69 -84.37 -21.44 58.30
N LYS A 70 -84.07 -22.21 57.25
CA LYS A 70 -82.72 -22.50 56.78
C LYS A 70 -82.42 -21.71 55.50
N ILE A 71 -81.28 -21.04 55.47
CA ILE A 71 -80.78 -20.27 54.32
C ILE A 71 -79.57 -20.99 53.74
N LEU A 72 -79.62 -21.30 52.44
CA LEU A 72 -78.65 -22.14 51.73
C LEU A 72 -78.16 -21.42 50.46
N SER A 73 -76.85 -21.34 50.28
CA SER A 73 -76.21 -20.92 49.02
C SER A 73 -75.52 -22.13 48.38
N GLY A 74 -76.21 -22.81 47.46
CA GLY A 74 -75.78 -24.13 47.00
C GLY A 74 -75.81 -25.15 48.14
N ASP A 75 -74.68 -25.82 48.39
CA ASP A 75 -74.53 -26.77 49.51
C ASP A 75 -74.12 -26.11 50.84
N GLN A 76 -73.81 -24.80 50.83
CA GLN A 76 -73.39 -24.06 52.01
C GLN A 76 -74.59 -23.54 52.81
N VAL A 77 -74.59 -23.79 54.12
CA VAL A 77 -75.61 -23.23 55.03
C VAL A 77 -75.16 -21.84 55.48
N GLU A 78 -75.82 -20.81 54.96
CA GLU A 78 -75.55 -19.41 55.30
C GLU A 78 -76.16 -19.01 56.66
N GLY A 79 -77.31 -19.62 57.02
CA GLY A 79 -77.98 -19.35 58.29
C GLY A 79 -79.07 -20.36 58.65
N LEU A 80 -79.34 -20.52 59.95
CA LEU A 80 -80.43 -21.32 60.51
C LEU A 80 -81.10 -20.52 61.64
N LEU A 81 -82.40 -20.26 61.53
CA LEU A 81 -83.14 -19.33 62.39
C LEU A 81 -84.38 -19.98 63.00
N CYS A 82 -84.62 -19.75 64.30
CA CYS A 82 -85.83 -20.08 65.04
C CYS A 82 -85.97 -19.15 66.27
N GLY A 83 -87.07 -19.28 67.01
CA GLY A 83 -87.37 -18.45 68.17
C GLY A 83 -87.81 -17.02 67.81
N ARG A 84 -88.28 -16.29 68.83
CA ARG A 84 -88.65 -14.89 68.67
C ARG A 84 -87.43 -13.97 68.75
N LYS A 85 -87.06 -13.35 67.64
CA LYS A 85 -85.91 -12.42 67.58
C LYS A 85 -86.35 -10.98 67.78
N ARG A 86 -85.43 -10.15 68.27
CA ARG A 86 -85.57 -8.68 68.36
C ARG A 86 -84.41 -8.04 67.60
N SER A 87 -84.61 -6.84 67.07
CA SER A 87 -83.55 -6.13 66.34
C SER A 87 -82.35 -5.91 67.25
N LYS A 88 -81.15 -6.14 66.70
CA LYS A 88 -79.88 -5.90 67.38
C LYS A 88 -79.59 -4.39 67.54
N ASP A 89 -80.18 -3.56 66.67
CA ASP A 89 -80.00 -2.10 66.68
C ASP A 89 -81.27 -1.36 67.11
N PRO A 90 -81.22 -0.51 68.15
CA PRO A 90 -82.36 0.32 68.57
C PRO A 90 -82.77 1.30 67.47
N GLY A 91 -83.79 0.94 66.69
CA GLY A 91 -84.36 1.77 65.61
C GLY A 91 -84.33 1.13 64.21
N SER A 92 -83.70 -0.04 64.05
CA SER A 92 -83.75 -0.78 62.78
C SER A 92 -84.94 -1.76 62.75
N PRO A 93 -85.69 -1.84 61.63
CA PRO A 93 -86.69 -2.88 61.45
C PRO A 93 -86.08 -4.24 61.11
N ILE A 94 -84.77 -4.32 60.86
CA ILE A 94 -84.06 -5.54 60.47
C ILE A 94 -83.64 -6.33 61.71
N LEU A 95 -83.93 -7.63 61.72
CA LEU A 95 -83.63 -8.56 62.81
C LEU A 95 -82.34 -9.35 62.55
N GLU A 96 -82.19 -9.87 61.33
CA GLU A 96 -81.02 -10.60 60.84
C GLU A 96 -80.85 -10.30 59.35
N GLU A 97 -79.61 -10.26 58.86
CA GLU A 97 -79.29 -10.02 57.44
C GLU A 97 -78.13 -10.92 56.97
N PHE A 98 -78.16 -11.28 55.69
CA PHE A 98 -77.19 -12.14 55.02
C PHE A 98 -76.82 -11.52 53.68
N TYR A 99 -75.52 -11.51 53.36
CA TYR A 99 -74.99 -11.07 52.08
C TYR A 99 -74.33 -12.25 51.40
N VAL A 100 -74.88 -12.65 50.27
CA VAL A 100 -74.40 -13.81 49.52
C VAL A 100 -73.92 -13.32 48.16
N PRO A 101 -72.63 -13.49 47.80
CA PRO A 101 -72.07 -12.97 46.54
C PRO A 101 -72.50 -13.79 45.31
N TYR A 102 -73.30 -14.83 45.52
CA TYR A 102 -73.83 -15.70 44.48
C TYR A 102 -75.24 -15.25 44.06
N ASN A 103 -75.60 -15.57 42.82
CA ASN A 103 -76.85 -15.12 42.22
C ASN A 103 -78.05 -16.04 42.53
N THR A 104 -77.87 -17.06 43.38
CA THR A 104 -78.93 -18.00 43.80
C THR A 104 -78.89 -18.27 45.29
N LEU A 105 -80.04 -18.27 45.95
CA LEU A 105 -80.19 -18.51 47.39
C LEU A 105 -81.48 -19.29 47.66
N THR A 106 -81.43 -20.34 48.46
CA THR A 106 -82.61 -21.13 48.84
C THR A 106 -82.95 -20.89 50.30
N VAL A 107 -84.18 -20.44 50.57
CA VAL A 107 -84.73 -20.29 51.92
C VAL A 107 -85.74 -21.39 52.15
N THR A 108 -85.61 -22.18 53.21
CA THR A 108 -86.53 -23.29 53.53
C THR A 108 -87.09 -23.12 54.92
N PHE A 109 -88.40 -23.01 55.02
CA PHE A 109 -89.13 -23.05 56.29
C PHE A 109 -89.68 -24.46 56.52
N GLN A 110 -89.53 -24.96 57.75
CA GLN A 110 -90.06 -26.25 58.15
C GLN A 110 -90.68 -26.11 59.54
N SER A 111 -91.90 -26.62 59.71
CA SER A 111 -92.56 -26.77 61.01
C SER A 111 -92.80 -28.25 61.34
N ASP A 112 -92.75 -28.60 62.61
CA ASP A 112 -93.03 -29.93 63.11
C ASP A 112 -94.55 -30.19 63.31
N PHE A 113 -94.91 -31.29 63.98
CA PHE A 113 -96.29 -31.69 64.19
C PHE A 113 -97.02 -30.90 65.31
N SER A 114 -96.33 -30.04 66.07
CA SER A 114 -96.80 -29.48 67.33
C SER A 114 -96.46 -27.99 67.53
N ASN A 115 -97.42 -27.10 67.25
CA ASN A 115 -97.41 -25.73 67.77
C ASN A 115 -98.31 -25.58 69.01
N GLU A 116 -97.77 -25.80 70.22
CA GLU A 116 -98.52 -25.60 71.47
C GLU A 116 -98.86 -24.12 71.72
N GLU A 117 -97.96 -23.22 71.30
CA GLU A 117 -98.16 -21.77 71.30
C GLU A 117 -98.42 -21.23 69.88
N ARG A 118 -99.10 -20.09 69.78
CA ARG A 118 -99.41 -19.47 68.48
C ARG A 118 -98.28 -18.57 68.01
N PHE A 119 -97.37 -19.10 67.20
CA PHE A 119 -96.27 -18.37 66.57
C PHE A 119 -96.66 -17.78 65.22
N THR A 120 -96.33 -16.52 64.98
CA THR A 120 -96.78 -15.77 63.79
C THR A 120 -95.91 -15.97 62.54
N GLY A 121 -94.77 -16.65 62.67
CA GLY A 121 -93.87 -16.99 61.57
C GLY A 121 -92.88 -15.88 61.24
N PHE A 122 -92.61 -15.63 59.95
CA PHE A 122 -91.59 -14.66 59.53
C PHE A 122 -91.99 -13.83 58.31
N SER A 123 -91.37 -12.66 58.19
CA SER A 123 -91.33 -11.83 56.99
C SER A 123 -89.89 -11.45 56.69
N ALA A 124 -89.45 -11.79 55.48
CA ALA A 124 -88.11 -11.50 54.98
C ALA A 124 -88.19 -10.81 53.62
N TYR A 125 -87.22 -9.96 53.34
CA TYR A 125 -87.05 -9.30 52.05
C TYR A 125 -85.69 -9.64 51.49
N TYR A 126 -85.63 -9.88 50.18
CA TYR A 126 -84.37 -9.97 49.47
C TYR A 126 -84.26 -8.83 48.46
N VAL A 127 -83.03 -8.39 48.21
CA VAL A 127 -82.68 -7.45 47.15
C VAL A 127 -81.38 -7.91 46.50
N ALA A 128 -81.32 -7.79 45.18
CA ALA A 128 -80.11 -8.03 44.43
C ALA A 128 -79.14 -6.87 44.64
N VAL A 129 -77.87 -7.20 44.87
CA VAL A 129 -76.79 -6.23 45.05
C VAL A 129 -75.76 -6.50 43.96
N ASP A 130 -75.38 -5.47 43.23
CA ASP A 130 -74.32 -5.54 42.22
C ASP A 130 -73.02 -6.09 42.82
N VAL A 131 -72.41 -7.08 42.17
CA VAL A 131 -71.10 -7.58 42.55
C VAL A 131 -70.06 -6.70 41.89
N ASN A 132 -69.08 -6.19 42.65
CA ASN A 132 -67.97 -5.44 42.08
C ASN A 132 -66.84 -6.40 41.70
N GLU A 133 -66.86 -6.93 40.47
CA GLU A 133 -65.84 -7.90 40.03
C GLU A 133 -64.44 -7.29 40.04
N CYS A 134 -64.29 -5.96 39.94
CA CYS A 134 -62.99 -5.31 40.01
C CYS A 134 -62.35 -5.32 41.41
N MET A 135 -63.09 -5.65 42.47
CA MET A 135 -62.59 -5.64 43.85
C MET A 135 -62.69 -7.00 44.55
N ASP A 136 -63.76 -7.76 44.31
CA ASP A 136 -64.14 -8.80 45.25
C ASP A 136 -63.79 -10.23 44.81
N PHE A 137 -63.80 -10.57 43.51
CA PHE A 137 -63.49 -11.94 43.03
C PHE A 137 -63.07 -11.95 41.56
N MET A 138 -61.79 -12.21 41.25
CA MET A 138 -61.38 -12.55 39.88
C MET A 138 -60.40 -13.72 39.89
N GLU A 139 -60.86 -14.89 39.41
CA GLU A 139 -59.96 -15.93 38.91
C GLU A 139 -59.21 -15.44 37.65
N ASP A 140 -59.79 -14.47 36.91
CA ASP A 140 -59.23 -13.91 35.67
C ASP A 140 -59.34 -12.36 35.62
N ALA A 141 -58.29 -11.64 36.04
CA ALA A 141 -58.27 -10.18 36.10
C ALA A 141 -58.09 -9.47 34.74
N CYS A 142 -58.56 -8.22 34.63
CA CYS A 142 -58.24 -7.33 33.51
C CYS A 142 -56.75 -6.97 33.47
N SER A 143 -56.13 -6.95 32.29
CA SER A 143 -54.70 -6.66 32.13
C SER A 143 -54.30 -5.21 32.45
N HIS A 144 -55.20 -4.23 32.30
CA HIS A 144 -54.91 -2.80 32.55
C HIS A 144 -55.99 -2.13 33.39
N TYR A 145 -57.13 -1.80 32.78
CA TYR A 145 -58.21 -1.09 33.46
C TYR A 145 -59.44 -1.99 33.56
N CYS A 146 -59.94 -2.19 34.78
CA CYS A 146 -61.21 -2.85 35.06
C CYS A 146 -62.29 -1.79 35.31
N ASN A 147 -63.40 -1.88 34.59
CA ASN A 147 -64.53 -0.95 34.72
C ASN A 147 -65.77 -1.74 35.15
N ASN A 148 -66.19 -1.56 36.41
CA ASN A 148 -67.42 -2.15 36.94
C ASN A 148 -68.65 -1.35 36.48
N TYR A 149 -69.75 -2.05 36.21
CA TYR A 149 -71.06 -1.45 35.98
C TYR A 149 -72.16 -2.34 36.58
N ILE A 150 -73.36 -1.81 36.70
CA ILE A 150 -74.48 -2.54 37.30
C ILE A 150 -74.80 -3.81 36.47
N GLY A 151 -74.51 -4.99 37.02
CA GLY A 151 -74.68 -6.30 36.41
C GLY A 151 -73.47 -6.85 35.65
N GLY A 152 -72.26 -6.29 35.83
CA GLY A 152 -71.02 -6.89 35.33
C GLY A 152 -69.83 -5.92 35.21
N TYR A 153 -68.79 -6.34 34.48
CA TYR A 153 -67.59 -5.52 34.26
C TYR A 153 -67.05 -5.66 32.84
N PHE A 154 -66.21 -4.70 32.42
CA PHE A 154 -65.43 -4.82 31.19
C PHE A 154 -64.02 -4.27 31.36
N CYS A 155 -63.08 -4.80 30.57
CA CYS A 155 -61.70 -4.34 30.55
C CYS A 155 -61.49 -3.28 29.46
N SER A 156 -60.60 -2.32 29.71
CA SER A 156 -60.19 -1.32 28.71
C SER A 156 -58.68 -1.10 28.71
N CYS A 157 -58.17 -0.59 27.58
CA CYS A 157 -56.74 -0.38 27.36
C CYS A 157 -56.38 1.11 27.22
N PRO A 158 -55.13 1.50 27.49
CA PRO A 158 -54.62 2.84 27.18
C PRO A 158 -54.70 3.17 25.67
N PRO A 159 -54.62 4.46 25.27
CA PRO A 159 -54.80 4.88 23.86
C PRO A 159 -53.85 4.25 22.81
N GLU A 160 -52.68 3.78 23.23
CA GLU A 160 -51.67 3.13 22.35
C GLU A 160 -51.81 1.60 22.28
N TYR A 161 -52.84 1.07 22.94
CA TYR A 161 -53.10 -0.36 23.09
C TYR A 161 -54.45 -0.72 22.49
N PHE A 162 -54.57 -1.93 21.98
CA PHE A 162 -55.84 -2.51 21.56
C PHE A 162 -56.25 -3.64 22.51
N LEU A 163 -57.55 -3.74 22.79
CA LEU A 163 -58.09 -4.85 23.56
C LEU A 163 -58.18 -6.08 22.65
N HIS A 164 -57.58 -7.20 23.09
CA HIS A 164 -57.63 -8.47 22.37
C HIS A 164 -59.05 -9.06 22.31
N GLU A 165 -59.25 -10.06 21.46
CA GLU A 165 -60.53 -10.76 21.27
C GLU A 165 -61.10 -11.38 22.56
N ASN A 166 -60.23 -11.72 23.52
CA ASN A 166 -60.63 -12.22 24.83
C ASN A 166 -61.28 -11.15 25.73
N GLN A 167 -61.33 -9.90 25.27
CA GLN A 167 -61.90 -8.73 25.98
C GLN A 167 -61.27 -8.44 27.35
N LYS A 168 -60.10 -9.00 27.63
CA LYS A 168 -59.40 -8.87 28.92
C LYS A 168 -57.97 -8.35 28.79
N THR A 169 -57.28 -8.71 27.71
CA THR A 169 -55.85 -8.43 27.56
C THR A 169 -55.57 -7.30 26.57
N CYS A 170 -54.58 -6.46 26.86
CA CYS A 170 -54.21 -5.31 26.04
C CYS A 170 -52.94 -5.61 25.24
N GLY A 171 -53.03 -5.59 23.91
CA GLY A 171 -51.91 -5.74 22.98
C GLY A 171 -51.38 -4.38 22.53
N VAL A 172 -50.10 -4.33 22.16
CA VAL A 172 -49.46 -3.15 21.53
C VAL A 172 -48.84 -3.56 20.22
N ASN A 173 -48.93 -2.70 19.20
CA ASN A 173 -48.19 -2.89 17.96
C ASN A 173 -46.77 -2.33 18.12
N CYS A 174 -45.84 -3.19 18.52
CA CYS A 174 -44.43 -2.86 18.73
C CYS A 174 -43.51 -3.23 17.55
N SER A 175 -44.08 -3.77 16.47
CA SER A 175 -43.34 -4.30 15.32
C SER A 175 -43.34 -3.34 14.13
N GLY A 176 -42.24 -3.32 13.37
CA GLY A 176 -42.07 -2.48 12.17
C GLY A 176 -41.28 -1.19 12.38
N ASN A 177 -40.74 -0.99 13.57
CA ASN A 177 -39.85 0.14 13.85
C ASN A 177 -38.49 -0.05 13.17
N VAL A 178 -38.13 0.86 12.27
CA VAL A 178 -36.83 0.87 11.58
C VAL A 178 -36.01 2.07 12.02
N PHE A 179 -34.90 1.81 12.70
CA PHE A 179 -33.98 2.81 13.20
C PHE A 179 -32.82 3.00 12.22
N THR A 180 -32.65 4.22 11.71
CA THR A 180 -31.63 4.54 10.67
C THR A 180 -30.59 5.57 11.12
N GLU A 181 -30.78 6.17 12.30
CA GLU A 181 -29.82 7.11 12.87
C GLU A 181 -28.55 6.37 13.31
N LEU A 182 -27.40 7.06 13.32
CA LEU A 182 -26.11 6.43 13.63
C LEU A 182 -26.03 5.92 15.08
N SER A 183 -26.81 6.49 15.99
CA SER A 183 -26.98 6.00 17.35
C SER A 183 -28.39 6.28 17.84
N GLY A 184 -28.84 5.48 18.79
CA GLY A 184 -30.18 5.62 19.36
C GLY A 184 -30.40 4.71 20.55
N GLU A 185 -31.62 4.76 21.07
CA GLU A 185 -32.04 4.03 22.26
C GLU A 185 -33.34 3.29 21.96
N ILE A 186 -33.43 2.03 22.37
CA ILE A 186 -34.57 1.15 22.14
C ILE A 186 -34.92 0.50 23.48
N SER A 187 -36.20 0.42 23.80
CA SER A 187 -36.69 -0.24 25.01
C SER A 187 -37.91 -1.09 24.74
N SER A 188 -38.18 -2.04 25.64
CA SER A 188 -39.44 -2.77 25.65
C SER A 188 -40.63 -1.83 25.82
N PRO A 189 -41.83 -2.21 25.37
CA PRO A 189 -43.04 -1.42 25.62
C PRO A 189 -43.24 -1.18 27.11
N ASN A 190 -43.75 0.00 27.47
CA ASN A 190 -43.98 0.47 28.84
C ASN A 190 -42.75 0.65 29.75
N TYR A 191 -41.53 0.35 29.28
CA TYR A 191 -40.33 0.48 30.11
C TYR A 191 -40.24 1.86 30.80
N PRO A 192 -39.98 1.93 32.12
CA PRO A 192 -39.57 0.85 33.04
C PRO A 192 -40.73 0.12 33.75
N ASN A 193 -41.99 0.36 33.36
CA ASN A 193 -43.13 -0.40 33.88
C ASN A 193 -43.21 -1.78 33.21
N LEU A 194 -44.11 -2.63 33.73
CA LEU A 194 -44.26 -4.01 33.25
C LEU A 194 -44.58 -4.05 31.75
N TYR A 195 -43.82 -4.85 31.00
CA TYR A 195 -44.12 -5.08 29.59
C TYR A 195 -45.41 -5.90 29.44
N PRO A 196 -46.14 -5.76 28.33
CA PRO A 196 -47.35 -6.54 28.08
C PRO A 196 -47.07 -8.03 27.78
N GLU A 197 -48.09 -8.86 28.04
CA GLU A 197 -48.09 -10.30 27.79
C GLU A 197 -48.40 -10.66 26.33
N SER A 198 -47.99 -11.85 25.90
CA SER A 198 -48.25 -12.41 24.56
C SER A 198 -47.81 -11.51 23.39
N LEU A 199 -46.67 -10.81 23.55
CA LEU A 199 -46.13 -9.92 22.55
C LEU A 199 -45.10 -10.60 21.66
N ILE A 200 -45.02 -10.14 20.42
CA ILE A 200 -43.89 -10.35 19.51
C ILE A 200 -43.52 -8.99 18.93
N CYS A 201 -42.45 -8.41 19.45
CA CYS A 201 -41.93 -7.11 19.02
C CYS A 201 -40.71 -7.29 18.13
N GLU A 202 -40.79 -6.78 16.91
CA GLU A 202 -39.71 -6.78 15.93
C GLU A 202 -39.19 -5.37 15.68
N TYR A 203 -37.95 -5.12 16.09
CA TYR A 203 -37.23 -3.87 15.84
C TYR A 203 -36.08 -4.14 14.87
N ARG A 204 -35.83 -3.20 13.96
CA ARG A 204 -34.74 -3.30 12.99
C ARG A 204 -33.87 -2.06 13.02
N VAL A 205 -32.57 -2.23 13.18
CA VAL A 205 -31.57 -1.16 13.01
C VAL A 205 -30.94 -1.33 11.63
N VAL A 206 -30.97 -0.28 10.80
CA VAL A 206 -30.39 -0.26 9.45
C VAL A 206 -29.47 0.95 9.32
N LEU A 207 -28.18 0.73 9.47
CA LEU A 207 -27.17 1.77 9.30
C LEU A 207 -26.63 1.81 7.86
N GLU A 208 -25.96 2.90 7.51
CA GLU A 208 -25.25 3.00 6.23
C GLU A 208 -24.20 1.87 6.10
N PRO A 209 -24.08 1.22 4.93
CA PRO A 209 -23.02 0.26 4.67
C PRO A 209 -21.64 0.87 4.94
N GLY A 210 -20.83 0.21 5.77
CA GLY A 210 -19.55 0.76 6.28
C GLY A 210 -19.54 0.95 7.79
N TYR A 211 -20.69 0.87 8.45
CA TYR A 211 -20.81 0.74 9.90
C TYR A 211 -21.23 -0.68 10.27
N ARG A 212 -20.81 -1.14 11.45
CA ARG A 212 -21.39 -2.30 12.13
C ARG A 212 -22.19 -1.84 13.33
N VAL A 213 -23.30 -2.50 13.62
CA VAL A 213 -24.13 -2.15 14.79
C VAL A 213 -23.44 -2.66 16.05
N VAL A 214 -23.30 -1.80 17.04
CA VAL A 214 -22.84 -2.18 18.38
C VAL A 214 -23.94 -1.86 19.38
N LEU A 215 -24.29 -2.84 20.21
CA LEU A 215 -25.28 -2.69 21.27
C LEU A 215 -24.59 -2.52 22.63
N ASN A 216 -25.17 -1.68 23.47
CA ASN A 216 -24.81 -1.53 24.87
C ASN A 216 -26.07 -1.68 25.73
N ILE A 217 -26.04 -2.64 26.65
CA ILE A 217 -27.15 -2.95 27.56
C ILE A 217 -26.61 -2.88 28.98
N ARG A 218 -27.20 -1.98 29.78
CA ARG A 218 -26.86 -1.87 31.19
C ARG A 218 -27.55 -2.97 31.97
N SER A 219 -26.81 -3.58 32.91
CA SER A 219 -27.32 -4.73 33.66
C SER A 219 -28.55 -4.38 34.49
N GLU A 220 -28.62 -3.16 35.02
CA GLU A 220 -29.74 -2.63 35.81
C GLU A 220 -31.00 -2.28 34.99
N ASP A 221 -30.84 -2.13 33.67
CA ASP A 221 -31.91 -1.79 32.77
C ASP A 221 -32.60 -3.03 32.19
N PHE A 222 -32.16 -4.23 32.57
CA PHE A 222 -32.65 -5.51 32.06
C PHE A 222 -33.27 -6.34 33.18
N ASP A 223 -34.56 -6.63 33.06
CA ASP A 223 -35.34 -7.50 33.93
C ASP A 223 -36.44 -8.14 33.09
N VAL A 224 -36.19 -9.36 32.63
CA VAL A 224 -37.09 -10.19 31.82
C VAL A 224 -37.32 -11.49 32.59
N GLU A 225 -38.49 -12.13 32.43
CA GLU A 225 -38.81 -13.37 33.15
C GLU A 225 -37.62 -14.35 33.14
N PRO A 226 -37.17 -14.85 34.31
CA PRO A 226 -36.05 -15.77 34.35
C PRO A 226 -36.37 -17.10 33.68
N ALA A 227 -35.34 -17.79 33.21
CA ALA A 227 -35.49 -19.10 32.60
C ALA A 227 -36.15 -20.11 33.56
N ASP A 228 -36.92 -21.03 32.99
CA ASP A 228 -37.52 -22.15 33.70
C ASP A 228 -36.45 -23.13 34.23
N SER A 229 -36.88 -24.16 34.95
CA SER A 229 -35.97 -25.20 35.49
C SER A 229 -35.23 -26.00 34.42
N GLU A 230 -35.71 -25.97 33.17
CA GLU A 230 -35.10 -26.63 32.01
C GLU A 230 -34.13 -25.70 31.25
N GLY A 231 -34.09 -24.42 31.61
CA GLY A 231 -33.25 -23.40 31.00
C GLY A 231 -33.89 -22.70 29.80
N ASN A 232 -35.19 -22.88 29.55
CA ASN A 232 -35.90 -22.13 28.52
C ASN A 232 -36.31 -20.77 29.05
N CYS A 233 -36.12 -19.72 28.23
CA CYS A 233 -36.61 -18.39 28.53
C CYS A 233 -38.05 -18.26 27.99
N PRO A 234 -39.09 -18.18 28.84
CA PRO A 234 -40.46 -18.01 28.35
C PRO A 234 -40.64 -16.63 27.71
N ASP A 235 -40.15 -15.59 28.39
CA ASP A 235 -39.89 -14.28 27.80
C ASP A 235 -38.43 -14.17 27.35
N SER A 236 -38.19 -13.72 26.11
CA SER A 236 -36.83 -13.68 25.57
C SER A 236 -36.55 -12.50 24.67
N LEU A 237 -35.34 -11.96 24.80
CA LEU A 237 -34.76 -10.96 23.91
C LEU A 237 -33.65 -11.59 23.06
N THR A 238 -33.75 -11.47 21.74
CA THR A 238 -32.78 -12.01 20.79
C THR A 238 -32.32 -10.94 19.81
N PHE A 239 -31.07 -11.05 19.35
CA PHE A 239 -30.51 -10.20 18.30
C PHE A 239 -29.96 -11.06 17.18
N THR A 240 -30.21 -10.66 15.94
CA THR A 240 -29.74 -11.38 14.74
C THR A 240 -29.16 -10.39 13.75
N ASP A 241 -27.90 -10.60 13.34
CA ASP A 241 -27.22 -9.78 12.32
C ASP A 241 -27.22 -10.42 10.92
N GLY A 242 -28.13 -11.39 10.74
CA GLY A 242 -28.29 -12.24 9.55
C GLY A 242 -27.53 -13.57 9.65
N LYS A 243 -26.29 -13.59 10.13
CA LYS A 243 -25.50 -14.83 10.30
C LYS A 243 -25.24 -15.17 11.76
N GLN A 244 -25.08 -14.17 12.61
CA GLN A 244 -24.88 -14.33 14.05
C GLN A 244 -26.21 -14.17 14.76
N HIS A 245 -26.43 -15.03 15.75
CA HIS A 245 -27.57 -14.99 16.65
C HIS A 245 -27.03 -14.80 18.07
N PHE A 246 -27.62 -13.87 18.80
CA PHE A 246 -27.28 -13.52 20.17
C PHE A 246 -28.52 -13.71 21.05
N GLY A 247 -28.35 -14.38 22.19
CA GLY A 247 -29.45 -14.77 23.07
C GLY A 247 -29.91 -16.21 22.81
N PRO A 248 -31.11 -16.60 23.30
CA PRO A 248 -32.08 -15.77 24.02
C PRO A 248 -31.54 -15.24 25.35
N TYR A 249 -31.86 -13.99 25.65
CA TYR A 249 -31.52 -13.34 26.93
C TYR A 249 -32.77 -13.17 27.77
N CYS A 250 -32.69 -13.58 29.04
CA CYS A 250 -33.75 -13.48 30.03
C CYS A 250 -33.17 -13.42 31.46
N GLY A 251 -33.98 -13.10 32.47
CA GLY A 251 -33.55 -12.93 33.87
C GLY A 251 -33.50 -11.48 34.37
N ASN A 252 -33.21 -11.32 35.66
CA ASN A 252 -33.29 -10.04 36.40
C ASN A 252 -32.09 -9.09 36.24
N LYS A 253 -31.11 -9.50 35.43
CA LYS A 253 -29.91 -8.76 35.04
C LYS A 253 -29.48 -9.25 33.68
N PHE A 254 -28.93 -8.37 32.84
CA PHE A 254 -28.47 -8.76 31.52
C PHE A 254 -27.36 -9.82 31.62
N PRO A 255 -27.54 -11.04 31.07
CA PRO A 255 -26.56 -12.12 31.21
C PRO A 255 -25.51 -12.12 30.09
N GLY A 256 -25.68 -11.28 29.06
CA GLY A 256 -24.73 -11.11 27.95
C GLY A 256 -23.57 -10.16 28.28
N PRO A 257 -22.62 -9.98 27.35
CA PRO A 257 -21.54 -9.02 27.51
C PRO A 257 -22.09 -7.58 27.49
N PRO A 258 -21.49 -6.64 28.24
CA PRO A 258 -21.97 -5.25 28.31
C PRO A 258 -21.99 -4.55 26.94
N GLU A 259 -21.18 -5.03 26.00
CA GLU A 259 -21.11 -4.54 24.62
C GLU A 259 -21.16 -5.72 23.65
N ILE A 260 -22.11 -5.72 22.71
CA ILE A 260 -22.25 -6.72 21.65
C ILE A 260 -21.87 -6.07 20.32
N LYS A 261 -20.77 -6.54 19.71
CA LYS A 261 -20.30 -6.09 18.39
C LYS A 261 -20.78 -7.03 17.31
N THR A 262 -21.66 -6.55 16.44
CA THR A 262 -22.16 -7.31 15.27
C THR A 262 -21.17 -7.25 14.10
N ARG A 263 -21.42 -8.02 13.05
CA ARG A 263 -20.64 -7.98 11.80
C ARG A 263 -21.36 -7.28 10.65
N SER A 264 -22.59 -6.83 10.86
CA SER A 264 -23.46 -6.26 9.83
C SER A 264 -23.86 -4.82 10.17
N ASN A 265 -24.20 -4.05 9.14
CA ASN A 265 -24.85 -2.75 9.29
C ASN A 265 -26.36 -2.87 9.60
N ILE A 266 -26.90 -4.10 9.54
CA ILE A 266 -28.29 -4.42 9.82
C ILE A 266 -28.36 -5.36 11.03
N LEU A 267 -29.24 -5.02 11.97
CA LEU A 267 -29.51 -5.83 13.15
C LEU A 267 -31.02 -5.94 13.36
N ASP A 268 -31.50 -7.17 13.43
CA ASP A 268 -32.87 -7.51 13.81
C ASP A 268 -32.92 -7.85 15.31
N ILE A 269 -33.88 -7.26 16.01
CA ILE A 269 -34.08 -7.41 17.45
C ILE A 269 -35.50 -7.95 17.66
N ILE A 270 -35.62 -9.09 18.32
CA ILE A 270 -36.90 -9.73 18.55
C ILE A 270 -37.09 -9.92 20.05
N PHE A 271 -38.18 -9.35 20.58
CA PHE A 271 -38.61 -9.55 21.96
C PHE A 271 -39.94 -10.27 21.97
N GLN A 272 -39.98 -11.44 22.59
CA GLN A 272 -41.15 -12.29 22.66
C GLN A 272 -41.54 -12.52 24.11
N THR A 273 -42.83 -12.40 24.42
CA THR A 273 -43.37 -12.62 25.77
C THR A 273 -44.50 -13.64 25.79
N ASP A 274 -44.63 -14.35 26.91
CA ASP A 274 -45.68 -15.33 27.16
C ASP A 274 -46.88 -14.69 27.91
N LYS A 275 -47.78 -15.51 28.47
CA LYS A 275 -48.99 -15.03 29.15
C LYS A 275 -48.77 -14.57 30.59
N THR A 276 -47.64 -14.83 31.21
CA THR A 276 -47.45 -14.68 32.66
C THR A 276 -46.13 -13.99 33.04
N ALA A 277 -46.01 -13.64 34.32
CA ALA A 277 -44.73 -13.24 34.94
C ALA A 277 -43.99 -12.03 34.33
N GLN A 278 -44.73 -11.05 33.80
CA GLN A 278 -44.16 -9.83 33.23
C GLN A 278 -43.28 -9.06 34.22
N LYS A 279 -42.21 -8.44 33.71
CA LYS A 279 -41.16 -7.74 34.47
C LYS A 279 -40.91 -6.33 33.93
N LYS A 280 -39.95 -5.59 34.48
CA LYS A 280 -39.61 -4.21 34.08
C LYS A 280 -39.17 -4.09 32.60
N GLY A 281 -38.71 -5.18 31.99
CA GLY A 281 -38.31 -5.24 30.59
C GLY A 281 -36.86 -4.84 30.38
N TRP A 282 -36.57 -4.19 29.25
CA TRP A 282 -35.20 -3.89 28.85
C TRP A 282 -35.08 -2.54 28.19
N LYS A 283 -33.88 -1.96 28.29
CA LYS A 283 -33.49 -0.74 27.58
C LYS A 283 -32.04 -0.85 27.12
N MET A 284 -31.80 -0.50 25.85
CA MET A 284 -30.50 -0.61 25.22
C MET A 284 -30.18 0.62 24.39
N ARG A 285 -28.88 0.87 24.20
CA ARG A 285 -28.37 1.84 23.25
C ARG A 285 -27.64 1.14 22.13
N TYR A 286 -27.85 1.60 20.91
CA TYR A 286 -27.07 1.14 19.76
C TYR A 286 -26.26 2.32 19.19
N PHE A 287 -25.12 2.00 18.58
CA PHE A 287 -24.35 2.94 17.79
C PHE A 287 -23.64 2.24 16.63
N GLY A 288 -23.38 2.99 15.55
CA GLY A 288 -22.61 2.52 14.42
C GLY A 288 -21.12 2.66 14.68
N ASP A 289 -20.42 1.53 14.75
CA ASP A 289 -18.96 1.48 14.80
C ASP A 289 -18.42 1.37 13.36
N PRO A 290 -17.62 2.32 12.87
CA PRO A 290 -17.15 2.30 11.49
C PRO A 290 -16.16 1.16 11.24
N ILE A 291 -16.22 0.56 10.05
CA ILE A 291 -15.32 -0.52 9.64
C ILE A 291 -13.90 0.06 9.46
N PRO A 292 -12.86 -0.55 10.05
CA PRO A 292 -11.48 -0.09 9.89
C PRO A 292 -10.87 -0.54 8.56
N CYS A 293 -9.94 0.27 8.04
CA CYS A 293 -9.09 -0.07 6.89
C CYS A 293 -7.64 -0.39 7.31
N PRO A 294 -6.87 -1.13 6.48
CA PRO A 294 -5.46 -1.39 6.73
C PRO A 294 -4.63 -0.11 6.90
N GLN A 295 -3.55 -0.20 7.67
CA GLN A 295 -2.62 0.93 7.91
C GLN A 295 -1.80 1.35 6.69
N SER A 296 -1.83 0.56 5.62
CA SER A 296 -1.19 0.86 4.34
C SER A 296 -2.14 0.58 3.18
N VAL A 297 -2.13 1.47 2.19
CA VAL A 297 -2.88 1.27 0.92
C VAL A 297 -2.11 0.33 0.00
N THR A 298 -0.81 0.56 -0.13
CA THR A 298 0.13 -0.26 -0.91
C THR A 298 1.49 -0.29 -0.20
N PRO A 299 2.29 -1.35 -0.36
CA PRO A 299 3.68 -1.36 0.10
C PRO A 299 4.46 -0.15 -0.43
N ASN A 300 5.49 0.29 0.31
CA ASN A 300 6.39 1.39 -0.08
C ASN A 300 5.67 2.73 -0.34
N SER A 301 4.60 3.00 0.41
CA SER A 301 3.86 4.27 0.37
C SER A 301 3.78 4.94 1.73
N ILE A 302 3.58 6.25 1.69
CA ILE A 302 3.36 7.15 2.82
C ILE A 302 1.95 7.72 2.65
N LEU A 303 1.19 7.72 3.74
CA LEU A 303 -0.18 8.22 3.80
C LEU A 303 -0.22 9.59 4.49
N ASP A 304 -0.97 10.52 3.90
CA ASP A 304 -1.21 11.86 4.45
C ASP A 304 -2.74 12.15 4.47
N PRO A 305 -3.35 12.42 5.65
CA PRO A 305 -2.74 12.51 6.98
C PRO A 305 -2.42 11.13 7.56
N LEU A 306 -1.31 11.02 8.29
CA LEU A 306 -0.98 9.82 9.07
C LEU A 306 -1.90 9.72 10.29
N LYS A 307 -2.65 8.63 10.40
CA LYS A 307 -3.50 8.31 11.56
C LYS A 307 -3.07 7.00 12.20
N ASP A 308 -3.35 6.85 13.49
CA ASP A 308 -3.14 5.59 14.22
C ASP A 308 -4.11 4.49 13.78
N ASN A 309 -5.31 4.86 13.32
CA ASN A 309 -6.33 3.96 12.78
C ASN A 309 -7.14 4.68 11.71
N TYR A 310 -7.32 4.03 10.55
CA TYR A 310 -8.18 4.51 9.48
C TYR A 310 -9.52 3.80 9.51
N ILE A 311 -10.59 4.56 9.32
CA ILE A 311 -11.97 4.08 9.40
C ILE A 311 -12.75 4.47 8.14
N PHE A 312 -13.92 3.84 7.93
CA PHE A 312 -14.83 4.14 6.83
C PHE A 312 -15.02 5.65 6.62
N LYS A 313 -14.95 6.08 5.35
CA LYS A 313 -14.95 7.49 4.88
C LYS A 313 -13.67 8.29 5.13
N ASP A 314 -12.66 7.72 5.77
CA ASP A 314 -11.34 8.35 5.79
C ASP A 314 -10.76 8.47 4.37
N TYR A 315 -10.07 9.58 4.14
CA TYR A 315 -9.49 9.93 2.86
C TYR A 315 -8.04 10.31 3.05
N VAL A 316 -7.17 9.70 2.25
CA VAL A 316 -5.72 9.90 2.34
C VAL A 316 -5.14 10.16 0.96
N LYS A 317 -4.11 11.00 0.94
CA LYS A 317 -3.20 11.12 -0.19
C LYS A 317 -2.08 10.09 -0.03
N VAL A 318 -1.89 9.28 -1.06
CA VAL A 318 -0.87 8.23 -1.12
C VAL A 318 0.29 8.72 -1.98
N THR A 319 1.48 8.77 -1.38
CA THR A 319 2.73 9.10 -2.07
C THR A 319 3.72 7.96 -1.88
N CYS A 320 4.47 7.59 -2.91
CA CYS A 320 5.50 6.56 -2.76
C CYS A 320 6.70 7.06 -1.95
N VAL A 321 7.38 6.14 -1.26
CA VAL A 321 8.67 6.44 -0.61
C VAL A 321 9.72 6.77 -1.67
N LYS A 322 10.81 7.42 -1.25
CA LYS A 322 11.92 7.76 -2.16
C LYS A 322 12.41 6.51 -2.92
N GLY A 323 12.55 6.64 -4.25
CA GLY A 323 12.98 5.56 -5.13
C GLY A 323 11.86 4.67 -5.67
N TYR A 324 10.61 4.97 -5.31
CA TYR A 324 9.43 4.30 -5.83
C TYR A 324 8.49 5.31 -6.49
N GLU A 325 7.74 4.86 -7.49
CA GLU A 325 6.78 5.67 -8.22
C GLU A 325 5.50 4.89 -8.53
N VAL A 326 4.41 5.62 -8.79
CA VAL A 326 3.22 5.03 -9.40
C VAL A 326 3.32 5.26 -10.90
N VAL A 327 3.32 4.18 -11.66
CA VAL A 327 3.30 4.25 -13.13
C VAL A 327 2.09 5.10 -13.53
N THR A 328 2.35 6.29 -14.10
CA THR A 328 1.42 7.36 -14.58
C THR A 328 1.12 8.57 -13.69
N VAL A 329 1.30 8.53 -12.36
CA VAL A 329 0.96 9.67 -11.48
C VAL A 329 1.97 9.85 -10.35
N THR A 330 2.19 11.09 -9.90
CA THR A 330 3.12 11.38 -8.79
C THR A 330 2.53 11.05 -7.41
N ALA A 331 1.21 11.12 -7.28
CA ALA A 331 0.45 10.75 -6.10
C ALA A 331 -0.99 10.41 -6.51
N PHE A 332 -1.66 9.58 -5.73
CA PHE A 332 -3.08 9.31 -5.91
C PHE A 332 -3.81 9.41 -4.58
N HIS A 333 -5.12 9.58 -4.63
CA HIS A 333 -5.94 9.60 -3.43
C HIS A 333 -6.66 8.27 -3.26
N SER A 334 -6.81 7.86 -2.01
CA SER A 334 -7.54 6.66 -1.64
C SER A 334 -8.47 6.94 -0.47
N SER A 335 -9.62 6.27 -0.49
CA SER A 335 -10.69 6.40 0.50
C SER A 335 -11.00 5.04 1.10
N CYS A 336 -11.17 4.96 2.42
CA CYS A 336 -11.57 3.74 3.10
C CYS A 336 -13.04 3.43 2.79
N GLN A 337 -13.28 2.30 2.11
CA GLN A 337 -14.59 1.89 1.61
C GLN A 337 -15.37 1.08 2.65
N SER A 338 -16.65 0.85 2.36
CA SER A 338 -17.58 0.14 3.26
C SER A 338 -17.24 -1.35 3.47
N ASN A 339 -16.39 -1.93 2.62
CA ASN A 339 -15.90 -3.30 2.75
C ASN A 339 -14.60 -3.40 3.58
N GLY A 340 -14.09 -2.29 4.11
CA GLY A 340 -12.81 -2.23 4.83
C GLY A 340 -11.58 -2.25 3.93
N GLU A 341 -11.75 -2.10 2.61
CA GLU A 341 -10.64 -1.96 1.66
C GLU A 341 -10.47 -0.50 1.25
N TRP A 342 -9.25 -0.17 0.85
CA TRP A 342 -8.93 1.13 0.27
C TRP A 342 -9.43 1.19 -1.19
N SER A 343 -9.87 2.37 -1.64
CA SER A 343 -10.13 2.57 -3.07
C SER A 343 -8.82 2.66 -3.88
N ASN A 344 -8.90 2.49 -5.19
CA ASN A 344 -7.76 2.66 -6.11
C ASN A 344 -6.55 1.74 -5.85
N LEU A 345 -6.76 0.53 -5.32
CA LEU A 345 -5.72 -0.49 -5.07
C LEU A 345 -4.96 -0.98 -6.31
N HIS A 346 -5.38 -0.60 -7.51
CA HIS A 346 -4.67 -0.90 -8.75
C HIS A 346 -3.38 -0.06 -8.90
N HIS A 347 -3.29 1.10 -8.24
CA HIS A 347 -2.07 1.90 -8.20
C HIS A 347 -1.09 1.32 -7.18
N LYS A 348 0.06 0.85 -7.66
CA LYS A 348 1.13 0.26 -6.84
C LYS A 348 2.39 1.11 -6.94
N CYS A 349 3.06 1.30 -5.81
CA CYS A 349 4.41 1.89 -5.78
C CYS A 349 5.41 0.82 -6.24
N VAL A 350 5.95 1.01 -7.44
CA VAL A 350 6.99 0.15 -8.03
C VAL A 350 8.34 0.86 -7.96
N PRO A 351 9.47 0.13 -7.86
CA PRO A 351 10.79 0.75 -7.91
C PRO A 351 10.95 1.56 -9.20
N VAL A 352 11.57 2.73 -9.10
CA VAL A 352 11.95 3.54 -10.27
C VAL A 352 12.92 2.74 -11.13
N ASP A 353 12.75 2.81 -12.46
CA ASP A 353 13.62 2.14 -13.43
C ASP A 353 14.49 3.20 -14.15
N CYS A 354 15.82 3.05 -14.06
CA CYS A 354 16.76 3.93 -14.75
C CYS A 354 16.96 3.58 -16.23
N GLY A 355 16.35 2.48 -16.69
CA GLY A 355 16.51 1.97 -18.04
C GLY A 355 17.90 1.38 -18.31
N LEU A 356 18.08 0.94 -19.55
CA LEU A 356 19.35 0.37 -20.00
C LEU A 356 20.46 1.45 -19.93
N PRO A 357 21.63 1.13 -19.33
CA PRO A 357 22.75 2.06 -19.30
C PRO A 357 23.25 2.42 -20.71
N ASP A 358 23.67 3.68 -20.87
CA ASP A 358 24.28 4.14 -22.11
C ASP A 358 25.62 3.44 -22.38
N THR A 359 25.97 3.22 -23.64
CA THR A 359 27.26 2.64 -24.01
C THR A 359 28.36 3.71 -24.04
N ILE A 360 29.56 3.36 -23.57
CA ILE A 360 30.75 4.21 -23.68
C ILE A 360 31.66 3.72 -24.81
N ASP A 361 32.34 4.66 -25.48
CA ASP A 361 33.34 4.33 -26.48
C ASP A 361 34.53 3.61 -25.85
N ASN A 362 34.98 2.53 -26.49
CA ASN A 362 36.14 1.73 -26.06
C ASN A 362 36.03 1.15 -24.64
N GLY A 363 34.80 0.93 -24.17
CA GLY A 363 34.51 0.28 -22.91
C GLY A 363 33.24 -0.55 -22.98
N ARG A 364 32.87 -1.09 -21.83
CA ARG A 364 31.67 -1.90 -21.64
C ARG A 364 31.05 -1.59 -20.29
N VAL A 365 29.76 -1.85 -20.18
CA VAL A 365 29.03 -1.81 -18.92
C VAL A 365 28.84 -3.22 -18.37
N THR A 366 29.01 -3.39 -17.07
CA THR A 366 28.74 -4.64 -16.34
C THR A 366 27.78 -4.38 -15.19
N TYR A 367 26.83 -5.30 -14.97
CA TYR A 367 25.86 -5.20 -13.88
C TYR A 367 26.40 -5.91 -12.64
N ARG A 368 26.37 -5.25 -11.48
CA ARG A 368 26.87 -5.82 -10.21
C ARG A 368 25.75 -6.33 -9.29
N SER A 369 24.55 -5.75 -9.32
CA SER A 369 23.45 -6.12 -8.43
C SER A 369 22.69 -7.38 -8.90
N GLY A 370 22.59 -7.60 -10.21
CA GLY A 370 21.88 -8.72 -10.83
C GLY A 370 22.00 -8.67 -12.36
N PHE A 371 21.60 -9.73 -13.07
CA PHE A 371 21.62 -9.73 -14.54
C PHE A 371 20.57 -8.75 -15.08
N GLU A 372 21.02 -7.70 -15.78
CA GLU A 372 20.15 -6.67 -16.41
C GLU A 372 19.21 -5.95 -15.43
N GLU A 373 19.61 -5.83 -14.16
CA GLU A 373 18.83 -5.09 -13.17
C GLU A 373 19.06 -3.58 -13.33
N THR A 374 17.99 -2.84 -13.63
CA THR A 374 18.00 -1.38 -13.87
C THR A 374 17.14 -0.60 -12.87
N GLN A 375 16.62 -1.29 -11.84
CA GLN A 375 15.74 -0.71 -10.83
C GLN A 375 16.50 0.12 -9.79
N TYR A 376 15.78 0.92 -9.02
CA TYR A 376 16.31 1.78 -7.95
C TYR A 376 17.29 1.03 -7.04
N GLU A 377 18.46 1.64 -6.77
CA GLU A 377 19.61 1.06 -6.05
C GLU A 377 20.42 0.00 -6.81
N ALA A 378 20.06 -0.34 -8.06
CA ALA A 378 20.92 -1.16 -8.91
C ALA A 378 22.27 -0.49 -9.17
N ILE A 379 23.32 -1.29 -9.32
CA ILE A 379 24.69 -0.83 -9.48
C ILE A 379 25.25 -1.39 -10.80
N ILE A 380 25.79 -0.49 -11.62
CA ILE A 380 26.55 -0.81 -12.82
C ILE A 380 27.98 -0.32 -12.70
N HIS A 381 28.86 -0.92 -13.49
CA HIS A 381 30.26 -0.59 -13.54
C HIS A 381 30.73 -0.48 -14.98
N TYR A 382 31.37 0.63 -15.32
CA TYR A 382 31.99 0.84 -16.62
C TYR A 382 33.46 0.41 -16.59
N ASP A 383 33.82 -0.44 -17.55
CA ASP A 383 35.17 -0.95 -17.72
C ASP A 383 35.70 -0.58 -19.12
N CYS A 384 36.93 -0.06 -19.20
CA CYS A 384 37.57 0.16 -20.49
C CYS A 384 38.11 -1.14 -21.09
N GLU A 385 38.33 -1.15 -22.41
CA GLU A 385 38.95 -2.26 -23.13
C GLU A 385 40.47 -2.35 -22.84
N GLU A 386 40.79 -2.93 -21.68
CA GLU A 386 42.17 -3.21 -21.29
C GLU A 386 42.86 -4.20 -22.25
N PRO A 387 44.20 -4.10 -22.46
CA PRO A 387 45.13 -3.13 -21.87
C PRO A 387 45.31 -1.85 -22.71
N TYR A 388 44.49 -1.64 -23.75
CA TYR A 388 44.72 -0.59 -24.74
C TYR A 388 44.07 0.75 -24.38
N TYR A 389 43.03 0.70 -23.54
CA TYR A 389 42.34 1.86 -23.02
C TYR A 389 42.36 1.84 -21.49
N THR A 390 42.34 3.03 -20.90
CA THR A 390 42.26 3.22 -19.46
C THR A 390 41.27 4.34 -19.14
N LEU A 391 40.68 4.29 -17.95
CA LEU A 391 39.70 5.28 -17.53
C LEU A 391 40.39 6.62 -17.27
N GLN A 392 39.93 7.69 -17.94
CA GLN A 392 40.42 9.04 -17.68
C GLN A 392 39.81 9.51 -16.35
N THR A 393 40.63 9.52 -15.30
CA THR A 393 40.16 9.54 -13.92
C THR A 393 39.52 10.86 -13.46
N ARG A 394 38.25 10.74 -13.03
CA ARG A 394 37.60 11.47 -11.91
C ARG A 394 36.54 10.60 -11.19
N GLY A 395 36.56 9.28 -11.39
CA GLY A 395 35.54 8.34 -10.92
C GLY A 395 36.06 6.91 -10.96
N ASP A 396 35.46 6.01 -10.18
CA ASP A 396 35.75 4.57 -10.16
C ASP A 396 34.96 3.77 -11.23
N GLY A 397 34.17 4.47 -12.06
CA GLY A 397 33.30 3.86 -13.06
C GLY A 397 32.01 3.27 -12.50
N VAL A 398 31.71 3.46 -11.21
CA VAL A 398 30.50 2.94 -10.55
C VAL A 398 29.35 3.95 -10.68
N TYR A 399 28.19 3.45 -11.11
CA TYR A 399 26.95 4.22 -11.15
C TYR A 399 25.84 3.46 -10.44
N ARG A 400 24.99 4.22 -9.76
CA ARG A 400 23.83 3.73 -9.04
C ARG A 400 22.56 4.28 -9.65
N CYS A 401 21.53 3.46 -9.79
CA CYS A 401 20.21 3.92 -10.21
C CYS A 401 19.59 4.79 -9.10
N SER A 402 19.42 6.07 -9.40
CA SER A 402 18.92 7.07 -8.45
C SER A 402 17.40 7.17 -8.46
N ALA A 403 16.85 7.83 -7.43
CA ALA A 403 15.40 8.02 -7.29
C ALA A 403 14.78 8.92 -8.37
N SER A 404 15.60 9.58 -9.20
CA SER A 404 15.15 10.38 -10.34
C SER A 404 15.07 9.60 -11.66
N GLY A 405 15.37 8.29 -11.63
CA GLY A 405 15.39 7.45 -12.84
C GLY A 405 16.62 7.68 -13.72
N LYS A 406 17.73 8.12 -13.12
CA LYS A 406 19.01 8.29 -13.82
C LYS A 406 20.13 7.51 -13.15
N TRP A 407 21.06 7.00 -13.95
CA TRP A 407 22.33 6.46 -13.49
C TRP A 407 23.24 7.58 -12.99
N VAL A 408 23.66 7.50 -11.72
CA VAL A 408 24.45 8.55 -11.07
C VAL A 408 25.71 7.95 -10.43
N SER A 409 26.86 8.54 -10.75
CA SER A 409 28.13 8.35 -10.06
C SER A 409 28.29 9.38 -8.95
N GLU A 410 28.94 9.00 -7.85
CA GLU A 410 29.19 9.90 -6.71
C GLU A 410 30.07 11.09 -7.09
N GLU A 411 31.06 10.87 -7.97
CA GLU A 411 32.04 11.90 -8.33
C GLU A 411 31.64 12.66 -9.61
N MET A 412 30.99 11.99 -10.57
CA MET A 412 30.72 12.56 -11.91
C MET A 412 29.23 12.84 -12.18
N GLY A 413 28.34 12.57 -11.21
CA GLY A 413 26.92 12.76 -11.41
C GLY A 413 26.40 11.88 -12.56
N THR A 414 25.79 12.49 -13.58
CA THR A 414 25.25 11.79 -14.76
C THR A 414 26.20 11.78 -15.96
N GLU A 415 27.38 12.39 -15.86
CA GLU A 415 28.36 12.39 -16.95
C GLU A 415 28.99 11.00 -17.10
N LEU A 416 29.14 10.49 -18.32
CA LEU A 416 29.71 9.17 -18.57
C LEU A 416 31.25 9.19 -18.48
N PRO A 417 31.89 8.08 -18.07
CA PRO A 417 33.33 8.00 -18.06
C PRO A 417 33.92 7.90 -19.47
N ALA A 418 35.09 8.50 -19.67
CA ALA A 418 35.83 8.45 -20.92
C ALA A 418 36.98 7.43 -20.85
N CYS A 419 37.05 6.54 -21.84
CA CYS A 419 38.16 5.60 -22.01
C CYS A 419 39.20 6.19 -22.98
N VAL A 420 40.40 6.49 -22.45
CA VAL A 420 41.49 7.09 -23.23
C VAL A 420 42.56 6.05 -23.61
N PRO A 421 43.20 6.20 -24.79
CA PRO A 421 44.28 5.32 -25.22
C PRO A 421 45.47 5.28 -24.24
N VAL A 422 45.94 4.08 -23.92
CA VAL A 422 47.19 3.86 -23.19
C VAL A 422 48.37 4.06 -24.14
N CYS A 423 49.23 5.05 -23.84
CA CYS A 423 50.39 5.35 -24.67
C CYS A 423 51.65 4.57 -24.28
N GLY A 424 52.55 4.39 -25.26
CA GLY A 424 53.95 4.02 -25.07
C GLY A 424 54.21 2.56 -24.68
N ILE A 425 53.18 1.73 -24.55
CA ILE A 425 53.34 0.32 -24.17
C ILE A 425 53.19 -0.55 -25.44
N PRO A 426 54.28 -1.12 -25.97
CA PRO A 426 54.19 -2.01 -27.12
C PRO A 426 53.57 -3.35 -26.70
N SER A 427 52.63 -3.85 -27.49
CA SER A 427 51.98 -5.15 -27.23
C SER A 427 52.95 -6.32 -27.33
N THR A 428 54.00 -6.18 -28.14
CA THR A 428 55.15 -7.11 -28.15
C THR A 428 56.39 -6.36 -27.68
N PRO A 429 56.96 -6.67 -26.50
CA PRO A 429 58.15 -6.02 -25.98
C PRO A 429 59.32 -6.04 -26.97
N ILE A 430 60.04 -4.92 -27.05
CA ILE A 430 61.22 -4.78 -27.91
C ILE A 430 62.39 -5.50 -27.22
N GLN A 431 62.68 -6.73 -27.65
CA GLN A 431 63.85 -7.49 -27.19
C GLN A 431 65.02 -7.34 -28.18
N GLU A 432 66.24 -7.22 -27.65
CA GLU A 432 67.48 -7.37 -28.42
C GLU A 432 68.03 -8.79 -28.24
N GLN A 433 67.94 -9.61 -29.27
CA GLN A 433 68.62 -10.90 -29.30
C GLN A 433 70.00 -10.69 -29.94
N GLN A 434 71.00 -10.44 -29.09
CA GLN A 434 72.42 -10.22 -29.45
C GLN A 434 72.73 -8.91 -30.21
N ARG A 435 73.96 -8.42 -30.03
CA ARG A 435 74.55 -7.27 -30.75
C ARG A 435 74.78 -7.63 -32.23
N ILE A 436 73.69 -7.75 -33.00
CA ILE A 436 73.76 -7.91 -34.46
C ILE A 436 73.99 -6.52 -35.08
N PHE A 437 75.03 -6.39 -35.90
CA PHE A 437 75.36 -5.17 -36.65
C PHE A 437 74.40 -5.00 -37.85
N GLY A 438 73.96 -3.79 -38.17
CA GLY A 438 73.14 -3.50 -39.38
C GLY A 438 71.60 -3.39 -39.23
N GLY A 439 71.07 -3.38 -38.00
CA GLY A 439 69.62 -3.31 -37.75
C GLY A 439 68.91 -4.67 -37.85
N THR A 440 67.75 -4.82 -37.21
CA THR A 440 66.99 -6.08 -37.17
C THR A 440 65.55 -5.87 -37.62
N ARG A 441 64.86 -6.94 -38.04
CA ARG A 441 63.43 -6.86 -38.39
C ARG A 441 62.60 -6.60 -37.14
N ALA A 442 61.70 -5.63 -37.21
CA ALA A 442 60.71 -5.40 -36.17
C ALA A 442 59.62 -6.48 -36.23
N LYS A 443 59.20 -6.98 -35.06
CA LYS A 443 58.04 -7.88 -34.96
C LYS A 443 56.75 -7.06 -34.93
N PRO A 444 55.61 -7.59 -35.39
CA PRO A 444 54.30 -6.98 -35.16
C PRO A 444 54.11 -6.59 -33.68
N GLY A 445 53.64 -5.38 -33.43
CA GLY A 445 53.45 -4.85 -32.07
C GLY A 445 54.71 -4.35 -31.35
N ASN A 446 55.90 -4.36 -31.98
CA ASN A 446 57.10 -3.71 -31.41
C ASN A 446 57.00 -2.17 -31.44
N PHE A 447 56.48 -1.61 -32.53
CA PHE A 447 56.33 -0.17 -32.73
C PHE A 447 54.91 0.14 -33.23
N PRO A 448 53.88 -0.08 -32.40
CA PRO A 448 52.47 0.05 -32.81
C PRO A 448 52.08 1.50 -33.13
N TRP A 449 52.88 2.48 -32.72
CA TRP A 449 52.73 3.90 -33.05
C TRP A 449 53.28 4.27 -34.43
N GLN A 450 53.95 3.36 -35.14
CA GLN A 450 54.59 3.67 -36.42
C GLN A 450 53.53 3.95 -37.50
N VAL A 451 53.59 5.15 -38.08
CA VAL A 451 52.81 5.54 -39.25
C VAL A 451 53.71 5.55 -40.48
N LEU A 452 53.23 4.98 -41.58
CA LEU A 452 53.85 5.02 -42.89
C LEU A 452 53.23 6.16 -43.69
N PHE A 453 54.06 7.08 -44.18
CA PHE A 453 53.69 8.00 -45.25
C PHE A 453 54.15 7.39 -46.57
N GLN A 454 53.21 7.09 -47.46
CA GLN A 454 53.50 6.48 -48.77
C GLN A 454 53.77 7.55 -49.84
N ASN A 455 53.02 8.65 -49.80
CA ASN A 455 53.19 9.78 -50.69
C ASN A 455 52.95 11.09 -49.91
N PRO A 456 53.99 11.88 -49.62
CA PRO A 456 55.41 11.62 -49.84
C PRO A 456 55.92 10.45 -48.97
N ARG A 457 57.07 9.86 -49.31
CA ARG A 457 57.60 8.72 -48.55
C ARG A 457 58.24 9.19 -47.25
N GLY A 458 57.73 8.74 -46.12
CA GLY A 458 58.26 9.07 -44.79
C GLY A 458 57.62 8.23 -43.68
N GLY A 459 57.86 8.64 -42.45
CA GLY A 459 57.31 8.08 -41.24
C GLY A 459 56.52 9.12 -40.45
N GLY A 460 55.73 8.63 -39.51
CA GLY A 460 55.09 9.42 -38.47
C GLY A 460 54.87 8.59 -37.22
N VAL A 461 54.31 9.24 -36.22
CA VAL A 461 54.13 8.69 -34.88
C VAL A 461 52.69 8.96 -34.46
N LEU A 462 51.91 7.93 -34.24
CA LEU A 462 50.61 8.07 -33.60
C LEU A 462 50.83 8.48 -32.14
N ILE A 463 50.28 9.62 -31.70
CA ILE A 463 50.45 10.14 -30.32
C ILE A 463 49.13 10.18 -29.53
N SER A 464 48.00 10.04 -30.22
CA SER A 464 46.68 9.72 -29.65
C SER A 464 45.87 8.91 -30.65
N ASP A 465 44.58 8.67 -30.42
CA ASP A 465 43.67 8.08 -31.41
C ASP A 465 43.37 8.97 -32.63
N ARG A 466 43.58 10.29 -32.53
CA ARG A 466 43.31 11.25 -33.61
C ARG A 466 44.50 12.06 -34.07
N TRP A 467 45.68 11.89 -33.47
CA TRP A 467 46.83 12.77 -33.73
C TRP A 467 48.06 11.99 -34.17
N VAL A 468 48.63 12.41 -35.31
CA VAL A 468 49.91 11.92 -35.84
C VAL A 468 50.95 13.03 -35.78
N LEU A 469 52.09 12.74 -35.18
CA LEU A 469 53.26 13.59 -35.12
C LEU A 469 54.27 13.18 -36.20
N THR A 470 54.84 14.15 -36.92
CA THR A 470 55.87 13.90 -37.95
C THR A 470 56.79 15.12 -38.09
N ALA A 471 57.76 15.05 -38.99
CA ALA A 471 58.66 16.15 -39.31
C ALA A 471 57.99 17.13 -40.30
N ALA A 472 58.25 18.43 -40.15
CA ALA A 472 57.68 19.47 -41.01
C ALA A 472 58.09 19.29 -42.49
N HIS A 473 59.34 18.91 -42.75
CA HIS A 473 59.83 18.72 -44.11
C HIS A 473 59.14 17.56 -44.86
N VAL A 474 58.49 16.63 -44.14
CA VAL A 474 57.68 15.58 -44.75
C VAL A 474 56.40 16.17 -45.35
N LEU A 475 55.92 17.31 -44.84
CA LEU A 475 54.65 17.92 -45.22
C LEU A 475 54.78 19.29 -45.93
N ASP A 476 55.97 19.90 -45.95
CA ASP A 476 56.16 21.27 -46.43
C ASP A 476 55.97 21.44 -47.95
N ASP A 477 56.20 20.38 -48.74
CA ASP A 477 56.11 20.38 -50.21
C ASP A 477 54.97 19.48 -50.74
N LEU A 478 53.82 19.49 -50.05
CA LEU A 478 52.67 18.69 -50.44
C LEU A 478 51.88 19.34 -51.58
N ASN A 479 51.89 18.70 -52.75
CA ASN A 479 50.98 19.01 -53.86
C ASN A 479 49.58 18.37 -53.71
N SER A 480 49.43 17.44 -52.75
CA SER A 480 48.20 16.71 -52.46
C SER A 480 48.19 16.24 -51.00
N LYS A 481 47.01 15.88 -50.47
CA LYS A 481 46.88 15.28 -49.13
C LYS A 481 47.79 14.04 -48.96
N PRO A 482 48.41 13.84 -47.79
CA PRO A 482 49.34 12.74 -47.56
C PRO A 482 48.60 11.39 -47.50
N VAL A 483 49.21 10.35 -48.06
CA VAL A 483 48.67 8.98 -47.96
C VAL A 483 49.35 8.25 -46.80
N MET A 484 48.59 7.99 -45.74
CA MET A 484 49.10 7.44 -44.48
C MET A 484 48.51 6.07 -44.13
N TYR A 485 49.33 5.20 -43.54
CA TYR A 485 48.91 3.88 -43.06
C TYR A 485 49.50 3.56 -41.68
N ALA A 486 48.77 2.80 -40.86
CA ALA A 486 49.24 2.28 -39.57
C ALA A 486 48.93 0.77 -39.43
N GLY A 487 49.50 0.14 -38.40
CA GLY A 487 49.24 -1.26 -38.04
C GLY A 487 49.95 -2.30 -38.90
N VAL A 488 50.81 -1.87 -39.82
CA VAL A 488 51.51 -2.72 -40.78
C VAL A 488 52.99 -2.87 -40.41
N THR A 489 53.57 -4.04 -40.71
CA THR A 489 55.04 -4.26 -40.63
C THR A 489 55.64 -4.65 -41.98
N ASN A 490 54.85 -5.17 -42.92
CA ASN A 490 55.30 -5.53 -44.26
C ASN A 490 54.47 -4.79 -45.33
N ILE A 491 55.12 -3.96 -46.14
CA ILE A 491 54.47 -3.09 -47.13
C ILE A 491 54.41 -3.71 -48.55
N ASN A 492 54.67 -5.02 -48.69
CA ASN A 492 54.59 -5.70 -49.98
C ASN A 492 53.12 -5.87 -50.45
N GLN A 493 52.76 -5.25 -51.58
CA GLN A 493 51.39 -5.14 -52.11
C GLN A 493 50.68 -6.45 -52.45
N ARG A 494 51.40 -7.58 -52.62
CA ARG A 494 50.79 -8.85 -53.02
C ARG A 494 50.10 -9.62 -51.89
N SER A 495 50.33 -9.29 -50.62
CA SER A 495 49.92 -10.14 -49.49
C SER A 495 48.90 -9.55 -48.53
N GLN A 496 48.62 -8.23 -48.50
CA GLN A 496 47.88 -7.66 -47.36
C GLN A 496 47.04 -6.39 -47.68
N LYS A 497 45.91 -6.53 -48.40
CA LYS A 497 44.86 -5.49 -48.36
C LYS A 497 44.14 -5.43 -47.01
N GLU A 498 44.22 -6.48 -46.19
CA GLU A 498 43.46 -6.62 -44.94
C GLU A 498 44.21 -6.15 -43.67
N GLU A 499 45.52 -5.87 -43.74
CA GLU A 499 46.32 -5.46 -42.55
C GLU A 499 46.67 -3.96 -42.51
N LEU A 500 46.44 -3.21 -43.59
CA LEU A 500 46.73 -1.79 -43.69
C LEU A 500 45.53 -0.97 -43.20
N ILE A 501 45.68 -0.25 -42.09
CA ILE A 501 44.69 0.72 -41.65
C ILE A 501 45.07 2.07 -42.27
N GLN A 502 44.29 2.51 -43.26
CA GLN A 502 44.49 3.81 -43.89
C GLN A 502 44.04 4.93 -42.94
N LEU A 503 44.91 5.93 -42.77
CA LEU A 503 44.63 7.11 -41.97
C LEU A 503 44.33 8.28 -42.91
N PHE A 504 43.26 9.02 -42.61
CA PHE A 504 42.85 10.18 -43.40
C PHE A 504 43.09 11.45 -42.60
N GLU A 505 43.82 12.38 -43.21
CA GLU A 505 44.08 13.70 -42.63
C GLU A 505 42.86 14.62 -42.81
N GLU A 506 42.50 15.29 -41.71
CA GLU A 506 41.54 16.39 -41.66
C GLU A 506 42.24 17.73 -41.83
N GLU A 507 43.33 17.92 -41.07
CA GLU A 507 44.11 19.16 -41.05
C GLU A 507 45.59 18.91 -40.72
N VAL A 508 46.47 19.78 -41.22
CA VAL A 508 47.92 19.74 -41.04
C VAL A 508 48.43 21.01 -40.36
N PHE A 509 49.19 20.84 -39.28
CA PHE A 509 49.77 21.90 -38.49
C PHE A 509 51.29 21.83 -38.56
N ILE A 510 51.90 22.66 -39.42
CA ILE A 510 53.35 22.85 -39.46
C ILE A 510 53.75 23.88 -38.41
N HIS A 511 54.80 23.60 -37.64
CA HIS A 511 55.26 24.54 -36.61
C HIS A 511 55.58 25.92 -37.21
N PRO A 512 55.11 27.04 -36.61
CA PRO A 512 55.15 28.36 -37.23
C PRO A 512 56.57 28.91 -37.45
N LYS A 513 57.56 28.40 -36.70
CA LYS A 513 58.98 28.76 -36.87
C LYS A 513 59.73 27.92 -37.91
N TRP A 514 59.04 26.99 -38.58
CA TRP A 514 59.63 26.24 -39.70
C TRP A 514 59.84 27.15 -40.91
N ALA A 515 61.10 27.31 -41.32
CA ALA A 515 61.43 28.14 -42.47
C ALA A 515 61.14 27.40 -43.78
N LYS A 516 60.16 27.86 -44.56
CA LYS A 516 59.89 27.36 -45.91
C LYS A 516 60.98 27.80 -46.89
N VAL A 517 61.37 26.91 -47.79
CA VAL A 517 62.39 27.19 -48.82
C VAL A 517 61.84 26.93 -50.22
N ALA A 518 62.29 27.69 -51.20
CA ALA A 518 61.83 27.56 -52.59
C ALA A 518 62.32 26.26 -53.26
N ASN A 519 63.43 25.69 -52.80
CA ASN A 519 63.95 24.41 -53.26
C ASN A 519 64.23 23.50 -52.05
N PRO A 520 63.37 22.51 -51.77
CA PRO A 520 63.54 21.57 -50.66
C PRO A 520 64.86 20.79 -50.70
N ASP A 521 65.37 20.46 -51.89
CA ASP A 521 66.61 19.67 -52.06
C ASP A 521 67.87 20.44 -51.66
N ALA A 522 67.80 21.77 -51.60
CA ALA A 522 68.91 22.66 -51.21
C ALA A 522 68.82 23.12 -49.74
N ARG A 523 67.93 22.53 -48.94
CA ARG A 523 67.70 22.93 -47.55
C ARG A 523 68.93 22.67 -46.68
N THR A 524 69.38 23.71 -45.97
CA THR A 524 70.47 23.63 -45.00
C THR A 524 70.04 23.92 -43.56
N ASN A 525 68.84 24.47 -43.37
CA ASN A 525 68.25 24.75 -42.05
C ASN A 525 67.04 23.84 -41.81
N PHE A 526 67.16 23.02 -40.77
CA PHE A 526 66.14 22.08 -40.30
C PHE A 526 65.66 22.43 -38.87
N ASP A 527 65.90 23.65 -38.39
CA ASP A 527 65.39 24.07 -37.10
C ASP A 527 63.85 24.12 -37.11
N ASN A 528 63.21 23.67 -36.03
CA ASN A 528 61.75 23.56 -35.91
C ASN A 528 61.09 22.58 -36.90
N ASP A 529 61.79 21.50 -37.25
CA ASP A 529 61.29 20.43 -38.12
C ASP A 529 60.28 19.52 -37.42
N ILE A 530 59.07 20.02 -37.18
CA ILE A 530 57.98 19.29 -36.52
C ILE A 530 56.61 19.73 -37.05
N ALA A 531 55.70 18.77 -37.20
CA ALA A 531 54.34 18.98 -37.64
C ALA A 531 53.37 17.98 -36.98
N LEU A 532 52.11 18.37 -36.87
CA LEU A 532 51.00 17.54 -36.40
C LEU A 532 49.97 17.36 -37.53
N LEU A 533 49.32 16.21 -37.56
CA LEU A 533 48.15 15.97 -38.37
C LEU A 533 47.01 15.48 -37.49
N ARG A 534 45.83 16.08 -37.67
CA ARG A 534 44.58 15.60 -37.10
C ARG A 534 43.92 14.63 -38.07
N LEU A 535 43.40 13.52 -37.54
CA LEU A 535 42.70 12.49 -38.30
C LEU A 535 41.20 12.75 -38.29
N THR A 536 40.55 12.49 -39.43
CA THR A 536 39.09 12.67 -39.59
C THR A 536 38.26 11.78 -38.65
N ALA A 537 38.82 10.64 -38.23
CA ALA A 537 38.18 9.67 -37.35
C ALA A 537 39.20 9.10 -36.34
N PRO A 538 38.76 8.73 -35.13
CA PRO A 538 39.64 8.13 -34.14
C PRO A 538 40.02 6.71 -34.57
N VAL A 539 41.27 6.34 -34.34
CA VAL A 539 41.80 5.03 -34.67
C VAL A 539 41.62 4.09 -33.48
N LYS A 540 40.99 2.94 -33.71
CA LYS A 540 40.81 1.91 -32.67
C LYS A 540 42.17 1.32 -32.26
N MET A 541 42.46 1.39 -30.96
CA MET A 541 43.68 0.82 -30.40
C MET A 541 43.60 -0.71 -30.31
N GLY A 542 44.76 -1.34 -30.35
CA GLY A 542 44.87 -2.78 -30.30
C GLY A 542 46.31 -3.26 -30.36
N PRO A 543 46.55 -4.56 -30.62
CA PRO A 543 47.88 -5.15 -30.52
C PRO A 543 48.90 -4.63 -31.55
N ARG A 544 48.43 -3.97 -32.61
CA ARG A 544 49.26 -3.44 -33.70
C ARG A 544 49.23 -1.91 -33.80
N ILE A 545 48.30 -1.26 -33.12
CA ILE A 545 48.13 0.19 -33.16
C ILE A 545 47.91 0.70 -31.73
N SER A 546 48.83 1.52 -31.25
CA SER A 546 48.73 2.23 -29.98
C SER A 546 49.65 3.44 -30.02
N PRO A 547 49.32 4.54 -29.33
CA PRO A 547 50.09 5.76 -29.44
C PRO A 547 51.42 5.66 -28.70
N LEU A 548 52.38 6.51 -29.05
CA LEU A 548 53.61 6.73 -28.31
C LEU A 548 53.44 7.92 -27.37
N CYS A 549 53.92 7.82 -26.13
CA CYS A 549 53.77 8.92 -25.18
C CYS A 549 54.60 10.15 -25.60
N LEU A 550 54.12 11.33 -25.23
CA LEU A 550 54.94 12.54 -25.25
C LEU A 550 55.92 12.56 -24.07
N PRO A 551 57.08 13.24 -24.19
CA PRO A 551 57.99 13.41 -23.07
C PRO A 551 57.34 14.18 -21.92
N GLY A 552 57.68 13.82 -20.69
CA GLY A 552 57.31 14.59 -19.49
C GLY A 552 58.10 15.89 -19.37
N SER A 553 57.68 16.75 -18.44
CA SER A 553 58.32 18.05 -18.19
C SER A 553 59.49 17.99 -17.20
N SER A 554 59.75 16.83 -16.57
CA SER A 554 60.83 16.69 -15.59
C SER A 554 62.20 16.66 -16.29
N PRO A 555 63.29 17.08 -15.62
CA PRO A 555 64.63 17.04 -16.18
C PRO A 555 65.07 15.64 -16.64
N GLU A 556 64.50 14.59 -16.06
CA GLU A 556 64.78 13.18 -16.42
C GLU A 556 64.34 12.80 -17.85
N TYR A 557 63.51 13.61 -18.51
CA TYR A 557 63.15 13.41 -19.91
C TYR A 557 64.15 14.06 -20.89
N GLU A 558 65.14 14.82 -20.40
CA GLU A 558 66.20 15.36 -21.24
C GLU A 558 67.07 14.24 -21.84
N LEU A 559 67.50 14.47 -23.08
CA LEU A 559 68.28 13.51 -23.85
C LEU A 559 69.78 13.74 -23.63
N GLU A 560 70.32 13.09 -22.60
CA GLU A 560 71.74 13.11 -22.27
C GLU A 560 72.55 12.11 -23.10
N LYS A 561 73.86 12.35 -23.20
CA LYS A 561 74.81 11.49 -23.93
C LYS A 561 74.77 10.05 -23.38
N GLY A 562 74.72 9.08 -24.29
CA GLY A 562 74.69 7.65 -23.98
C GLY A 562 73.28 7.09 -23.77
N ARG A 563 72.24 7.94 -23.68
CA ARG A 563 70.86 7.46 -23.59
C ARG A 563 70.48 6.69 -24.85
N LEU A 564 70.01 5.46 -24.68
CA LEU A 564 69.63 4.60 -25.80
C LEU A 564 68.20 4.86 -26.24
N GLY A 565 68.00 4.92 -27.55
CA GLY A 565 66.68 5.00 -28.17
C GLY A 565 66.57 4.08 -29.37
N TYR A 566 65.34 3.75 -29.73
CA TYR A 566 65.04 2.96 -30.90
C TYR A 566 64.56 3.85 -32.05
N ILE A 567 65.10 3.57 -33.23
CA ILE A 567 64.56 4.06 -34.49
C ILE A 567 63.91 2.90 -35.23
N SER A 568 62.85 3.20 -35.98
CA SER A 568 62.16 2.24 -36.82
C SER A 568 61.66 2.88 -38.11
N GLY A 569 61.68 2.09 -39.19
CA GLY A 569 61.11 2.52 -40.46
C GLY A 569 61.41 1.59 -41.63
N TRP A 570 60.98 2.03 -42.82
CA TRP A 570 61.10 1.32 -44.11
C TRP A 570 62.06 2.03 -45.06
N GLY A 571 62.94 2.88 -44.54
CA GLY A 571 63.96 3.61 -45.28
C GLY A 571 64.99 2.71 -45.95
N ARG A 572 65.82 3.30 -46.81
CA ARG A 572 66.88 2.56 -47.53
C ARG A 572 67.91 2.01 -46.55
N THR A 573 68.29 0.73 -46.71
CA THR A 573 69.49 0.18 -46.05
C THR A 573 70.76 0.55 -46.83
N GLU A 574 71.94 0.33 -46.24
CA GLU A 574 73.25 0.60 -46.85
C GLU A 574 73.41 0.00 -48.27
N ASP A 575 72.71 -1.10 -48.55
CA ASP A 575 72.69 -1.81 -49.85
C ASP A 575 71.76 -1.20 -50.92
N ARG A 576 71.16 -0.03 -50.68
CA ARG A 576 70.25 0.71 -51.62
C ARG A 576 68.99 -0.05 -52.08
N ASN A 577 68.69 -1.23 -51.54
CA ASN A 577 67.49 -1.99 -51.87
C ASN A 577 66.24 -1.46 -51.14
N LYS A 578 65.07 -1.54 -51.79
CA LYS A 578 63.78 -1.22 -51.16
C LYS A 578 63.49 -2.25 -50.07
N VAL A 579 63.40 -1.82 -48.83
CA VAL A 579 63.00 -2.67 -47.71
C VAL A 579 61.48 -2.72 -47.62
N TYR A 580 60.92 -3.93 -47.62
CA TYR A 580 59.47 -4.14 -47.48
C TYR A 580 59.05 -4.43 -46.03
N HIS A 581 59.98 -4.88 -45.18
CA HIS A 581 59.73 -5.12 -43.75
C HIS A 581 60.18 -3.94 -42.90
N LEU A 582 59.46 -3.67 -41.81
CA LEU A 582 59.82 -2.65 -40.83
C LEU A 582 61.12 -3.08 -40.15
N MET A 583 62.12 -2.21 -40.20
CA MET A 583 63.41 -2.43 -39.56
C MET A 583 63.48 -1.62 -38.28
N LYS A 584 64.33 -2.07 -37.34
CA LYS A 584 64.61 -1.38 -36.09
C LYS A 584 66.11 -1.38 -35.79
N ALA A 585 66.57 -0.32 -35.14
CA ALA A 585 67.92 -0.23 -34.58
C ALA A 585 67.90 0.54 -33.25
N GLN A 586 68.73 0.12 -32.31
CA GLN A 586 68.98 0.86 -31.08
C GLN A 586 70.27 1.68 -31.24
N ILE A 587 70.19 2.98 -30.98
CA ILE A 587 71.29 3.93 -31.12
C ILE A 587 71.38 4.85 -29.89
N PRO A 588 72.60 5.23 -29.47
CA PRO A 588 72.78 6.17 -28.36
C PRO A 588 72.69 7.62 -28.81
N VAL A 589 72.24 8.49 -27.91
CA VAL A 589 72.45 9.94 -28.00
C VAL A 589 73.94 10.25 -27.90
N VAL A 590 74.43 11.14 -28.75
CA VAL A 590 75.82 11.55 -28.78
C VAL A 590 75.97 13.07 -28.80
N ASP A 591 77.21 13.54 -28.62
CA ASP A 591 77.51 14.97 -28.66
C ASP A 591 77.31 15.55 -30.07
N MET A 592 76.72 16.73 -30.16
CA MET A 592 76.46 17.41 -31.44
C MET A 592 77.73 17.62 -32.28
N ALA A 593 78.92 17.70 -31.66
CA ALA A 593 80.19 17.77 -32.37
C ALA A 593 80.44 16.54 -33.28
N GLN A 594 79.93 15.36 -32.91
CA GLN A 594 80.05 14.15 -33.74
C GLN A 594 79.26 14.28 -35.04
N CYS A 595 78.00 14.72 -34.98
CA CYS A 595 77.22 15.02 -36.19
C CYS A 595 77.90 16.11 -37.07
N ARG A 596 78.49 17.15 -36.47
CA ARG A 596 79.19 18.22 -37.22
C ARG A 596 80.44 17.74 -37.96
N SER A 597 81.09 16.69 -37.45
CA SER A 597 82.32 16.13 -38.03
C SER A 597 82.09 15.28 -39.27
N VAL A 598 80.85 14.85 -39.55
CA VAL A 598 80.52 14.02 -40.71
C VAL A 598 80.52 14.88 -41.96
N LYS A 599 81.35 14.50 -42.95
CA LYS A 599 81.36 15.18 -44.25
C LYS A 599 80.13 14.77 -45.07
N PRO A 600 79.29 15.72 -45.54
CA PRO A 600 78.14 15.40 -46.37
C PRO A 600 78.56 14.90 -47.76
N ILE A 601 77.61 14.30 -48.48
CA ILE A 601 77.83 13.83 -49.86
C ILE A 601 78.00 15.07 -50.77
N PRO A 602 79.05 15.14 -51.63
CA PRO A 602 79.26 16.27 -52.54
C PRO A 602 78.02 16.54 -53.42
N PRO A 603 77.68 17.82 -53.71
CA PRO A 603 78.52 19.02 -53.61
C PRO A 603 78.40 19.81 -52.28
N ALA A 604 77.68 19.30 -51.28
CA ALA A 604 77.46 20.02 -50.02
C ALA A 604 78.73 20.12 -49.15
N ASP A 605 78.88 21.21 -48.38
CA ASP A 605 79.92 21.39 -47.35
C ASP A 605 79.29 21.29 -45.95
N SER A 606 80.00 20.70 -44.98
CA SER A 606 79.45 20.54 -43.61
C SER A 606 79.25 21.87 -42.90
N THR A 607 79.96 22.93 -43.31
CA THR A 607 79.87 24.29 -42.74
C THR A 607 78.57 25.01 -43.08
N THR A 608 77.80 24.54 -44.06
CA THR A 608 76.56 25.20 -44.50
C THR A 608 75.33 24.82 -43.69
N PHE A 609 75.37 23.73 -42.92
CA PHE A 609 74.21 23.25 -42.17
C PHE A 609 74.06 23.90 -40.79
N HIS A 610 72.82 24.22 -40.42
CA HIS A 610 72.51 24.82 -39.13
C HIS A 610 72.21 23.75 -38.07
N PHE A 611 72.92 23.83 -36.94
CA PHE A 611 72.75 22.95 -35.79
C PHE A 611 72.24 23.77 -34.60
N THR A 612 71.07 23.42 -34.05
CA THR A 612 70.42 24.15 -32.96
C THR A 612 70.17 23.27 -31.74
N ASP A 613 69.87 23.89 -30.59
CA ASP A 613 69.52 23.18 -29.34
C ASP A 613 68.15 22.47 -29.41
N ASN A 614 67.39 22.74 -30.46
CA ASN A 614 66.15 22.04 -30.78
C ASN A 614 66.39 20.70 -31.48
N MET A 615 67.65 20.32 -31.70
CA MET A 615 68.05 19.06 -32.31
C MET A 615 68.73 18.15 -31.28
N VAL A 616 68.76 16.86 -31.59
CA VAL A 616 69.58 15.86 -30.89
C VAL A 616 70.33 15.03 -31.92
N CYS A 617 71.61 14.80 -31.67
CA CYS A 617 72.45 13.91 -32.47
C CYS A 617 72.41 12.51 -31.85
N ALA A 618 72.17 11.48 -32.66
CA ALA A 618 72.23 10.09 -32.21
C ALA A 618 72.82 9.17 -33.29
N GLY A 619 73.49 8.11 -32.84
CA GLY A 619 74.17 7.16 -33.71
C GLY A 619 75.36 6.52 -33.01
N ASP A 620 75.81 5.37 -33.51
CA ASP A 620 77.04 4.70 -33.05
C ASP A 620 78.17 4.75 -34.10
N GLY A 621 77.98 5.53 -35.17
CA GLY A 621 78.88 5.63 -36.32
C GLY A 621 78.73 4.49 -37.34
N THR A 622 77.89 3.49 -37.08
CA THR A 622 77.58 2.35 -37.96
C THR A 622 76.09 2.14 -38.21
N LYS A 623 75.23 2.73 -37.36
CA LYS A 623 73.78 2.63 -37.40
C LYS A 623 73.18 4.03 -37.30
N ASP A 624 72.30 4.32 -38.25
CA ASP A 624 71.53 5.57 -38.30
C ASP A 624 70.26 5.35 -39.15
N SER A 625 69.26 6.19 -38.93
CA SER A 625 68.10 6.37 -39.81
C SER A 625 68.53 6.81 -41.21
N CYS A 626 67.75 6.44 -42.24
CA CYS A 626 68.05 6.84 -43.61
C CYS A 626 66.83 7.35 -44.37
N SER A 627 67.03 7.77 -45.62
CA SER A 627 65.98 8.27 -46.50
C SER A 627 64.78 7.33 -46.53
N GLY A 628 63.61 7.87 -46.16
CA GLY A 628 62.34 7.13 -46.06
C GLY A 628 61.90 6.83 -44.62
N ASP A 629 62.74 7.13 -43.61
CA ASP A 629 62.37 7.08 -42.18
C ASP A 629 62.04 8.46 -41.60
N SER A 630 62.24 9.53 -42.39
CA SER A 630 61.96 10.93 -42.03
C SER A 630 60.59 11.11 -41.40
N GLY A 631 60.51 11.75 -40.23
CA GLY A 631 59.29 11.94 -39.46
C GLY A 631 58.95 10.79 -38.52
N GLY A 632 59.65 9.65 -38.60
CA GLY A 632 59.49 8.54 -37.65
C GLY A 632 59.98 8.86 -36.23
N ALA A 633 59.62 8.00 -35.26
CA ALA A 633 60.00 8.19 -33.87
C ALA A 633 61.45 7.79 -33.59
N TYR A 634 62.14 8.61 -32.80
CA TYR A 634 63.22 8.17 -31.93
C TYR A 634 62.62 7.86 -30.55
N ALA A 635 62.26 6.58 -30.35
CA ALA A 635 61.52 6.10 -29.19
C ALA A 635 62.47 5.82 -28.02
N ILE A 636 62.25 6.49 -26.89
CA ILE A 636 63.09 6.43 -25.70
C ILE A 636 62.32 5.74 -24.59
N LYS A 637 63.01 4.90 -23.82
CA LYS A 637 62.43 4.26 -22.64
C LYS A 637 62.11 5.31 -21.57
N ASP A 638 60.90 5.25 -21.03
CA ASP A 638 60.44 6.17 -19.99
C ASP A 638 61.24 5.98 -18.70
N PRO A 639 61.72 7.06 -18.05
CA PRO A 639 62.54 6.96 -16.84
C PRO A 639 61.77 6.43 -15.63
N HIS A 640 60.44 6.57 -15.60
CA HIS A 640 59.57 6.18 -14.49
C HIS A 640 58.81 4.87 -14.75
N ASN A 641 58.86 4.32 -15.96
CA ASN A 641 58.18 3.07 -16.30
C ASN A 641 58.96 2.25 -17.35
N ASP A 642 59.54 1.13 -16.90
CA ASP A 642 60.38 0.25 -17.72
C ASP A 642 59.66 -0.43 -18.90
N ARG A 643 58.32 -0.37 -18.97
CA ARG A 643 57.54 -0.94 -20.06
C ARG A 643 57.04 0.12 -21.04
N ARG A 644 57.18 1.41 -20.70
CA ARG A 644 56.67 2.54 -21.45
C ARG A 644 57.79 3.23 -22.24
N TYR A 645 57.44 3.74 -23.40
CA TYR A 645 58.29 4.53 -24.27
C TYR A 645 57.64 5.88 -24.55
N TYR A 646 58.46 6.86 -24.87
CA TYR A 646 58.03 8.17 -25.33
C TYR A 646 58.79 8.60 -26.57
N VAL A 647 58.25 9.56 -27.31
CA VAL A 647 58.91 10.16 -28.47
C VAL A 647 59.96 11.17 -27.98
N GLY A 648 61.23 10.77 -27.93
CA GLY A 648 62.33 11.66 -27.54
C GLY A 648 62.72 12.59 -28.70
N GLY A 649 62.68 12.07 -29.92
CA GLY A 649 62.92 12.86 -31.12
C GLY A 649 62.15 12.36 -32.34
N LEU A 650 62.16 13.18 -33.40
CA LEU A 650 61.64 12.81 -34.72
C LEU A 650 62.76 12.76 -35.73
N VAL A 651 62.80 11.74 -36.58
CA VAL A 651 63.82 11.64 -37.64
C VAL A 651 63.74 12.87 -38.53
N SER A 652 64.79 13.68 -38.57
CA SER A 652 64.80 14.95 -39.31
C SER A 652 65.71 14.85 -40.54
N TRP A 653 67.02 14.89 -40.33
CA TRP A 653 68.01 14.87 -41.42
C TRP A 653 69.33 14.26 -40.97
N GLY A 654 70.25 14.01 -41.91
CA GLY A 654 71.59 13.50 -41.61
C GLY A 654 72.57 13.78 -42.75
N PRO A 655 73.83 14.15 -42.47
CA PRO A 655 74.82 14.44 -43.53
C PRO A 655 75.12 13.22 -44.40
N ARG A 656 75.03 12.01 -43.80
CA ARG A 656 75.24 10.72 -44.46
C ARG A 656 74.55 9.60 -43.66
N CYS A 657 73.62 8.89 -44.28
CA CYS A 657 73.02 7.69 -43.70
C CYS A 657 74.07 6.67 -43.22
N GLY A 658 73.73 5.92 -42.17
CA GLY A 658 74.59 4.89 -41.59
C GLY A 658 75.75 5.44 -40.76
N THR A 659 75.69 6.70 -40.33
CA THR A 659 76.70 7.30 -39.43
C THR A 659 76.06 7.91 -38.18
N TYR A 660 75.66 9.18 -38.24
CA TYR A 660 74.95 9.89 -37.18
C TYR A 660 73.79 10.68 -37.77
N GLY A 661 72.63 10.56 -37.14
CA GLY A 661 71.40 11.23 -37.52
C GLY A 661 71.07 12.40 -36.61
N LEU A 662 70.36 13.38 -37.16
CA LEU A 662 69.75 14.44 -36.40
C LEU A 662 68.25 14.21 -36.27
N TYR A 663 67.78 14.43 -35.05
CA TYR A 663 66.38 14.29 -34.69
C TYR A 663 65.87 15.59 -34.07
N THR A 664 64.65 15.97 -34.39
CA THR A 664 63.99 17.11 -33.72
C THR A 664 63.71 16.74 -32.28
N ARG A 665 64.20 17.54 -31.32
CA ARG A 665 64.05 17.29 -29.87
C ARG A 665 62.62 17.62 -29.42
N VAL A 666 61.75 16.61 -29.36
CA VAL A 666 60.30 16.79 -29.11
C VAL A 666 60.02 17.45 -27.75
N GLY A 667 60.87 17.24 -26.75
CA GLY A 667 60.74 17.92 -25.44
C GLY A 667 60.68 19.44 -25.53
N ARG A 668 61.32 20.07 -26.54
CA ARG A 668 61.28 21.52 -26.77
C ARG A 668 59.94 22.02 -27.35
N TYR A 669 59.14 21.12 -27.92
CA TYR A 669 57.89 21.44 -28.61
C TYR A 669 56.64 20.94 -27.87
N ARG A 670 56.79 20.37 -26.67
CA ARG A 670 55.69 19.80 -25.89
C ARG A 670 54.53 20.78 -25.72
N ASN A 671 54.79 22.03 -25.37
CA ASN A 671 53.73 23.03 -25.15
C ASN A 671 52.96 23.31 -26.43
N TRP A 672 53.66 23.50 -27.57
CA TRP A 672 53.01 23.69 -28.86
C TRP A 672 52.14 22.49 -29.25
N ILE A 673 52.61 21.26 -29.00
CA ILE A 673 51.82 20.05 -29.27
C ILE A 673 50.53 20.06 -28.44
N MET A 674 50.65 20.26 -27.12
CA MET A 674 49.49 20.23 -26.22
C MET A 674 48.48 21.35 -26.51
N GLU A 675 48.95 22.58 -26.75
CA GLU A 675 48.11 23.72 -27.09
C GLU A 675 47.36 23.51 -28.41
N THR A 676 48.04 22.92 -29.41
CA THR A 676 47.41 22.60 -30.70
C THR A 676 46.34 21.52 -30.52
N MET A 677 46.61 20.47 -29.73
CA MET A 677 45.63 19.40 -29.49
C MET A 677 44.41 19.91 -28.70
N SER A 678 44.62 20.69 -27.63
CA SER A 678 43.53 21.11 -26.73
C SER A 678 42.53 22.07 -27.38
N GLN A 679 42.98 22.98 -28.26
CA GLN A 679 42.11 23.93 -28.96
C GLN A 679 41.00 23.25 -29.78
N TYR A 680 41.24 22.01 -30.21
CA TYR A 680 40.31 21.26 -31.05
C TYR A 680 39.51 20.20 -30.27
N GLU A 681 39.98 19.78 -29.11
CA GLU A 681 39.23 18.94 -28.17
C GLU A 681 38.10 19.75 -27.48
N GLU A 682 38.32 21.03 -27.16
CA GLU A 682 37.29 21.92 -26.59
C GLU A 682 36.18 22.30 -27.60
N ALA A 683 36.50 22.35 -28.91
CA ALA A 683 35.55 22.68 -29.96
C ALA A 683 34.53 21.56 -30.21
N GLU A 684 34.93 20.29 -30.10
CA GLU A 684 34.03 19.13 -30.21
C GLU A 684 33.07 19.02 -29.01
N GLY A 685 33.51 19.38 -27.80
CA GLY A 685 32.66 19.38 -26.60
C GLY A 685 31.59 20.49 -26.56
N SER A 686 31.66 21.49 -27.44
CA SER A 686 30.68 22.60 -27.54
C SER A 686 29.54 22.34 -28.53
N HIS A 687 29.60 21.23 -29.26
CA HIS A 687 28.62 20.82 -30.28
C HIS A 687 27.88 19.51 -29.96
N GLN A 688 28.00 19.00 -28.74
CA GLN A 688 27.31 17.80 -28.26
C GLN A 688 26.22 18.13 -27.23
#